data_AF-A0A517SL34-F1
#
_entry.id   AF-A0A517SL34-F1
#
_cell.length_a   1.000
_cell.length_b   1.000
_cell.length_c   1.000
_cell.angle_alpha   90.00
_cell.angle_beta   90.00
_cell.angle_gamma   90.00
#
_symmetry.space_group_name_H-M   'P 1'
#
loop_
_entity.id
_entity.type
_entity.pdbx_description
1 polymer ?
#
loop_
_entity_poly.entity_id
_entity_poly.type
_entity_poly.pdbx_seq_one_letter_code
_entity_poly.pdbx_strand_id
1 'polypeptide(L)'
;MSPATIILERLAELRRKLTAWLVVDGLSRVLAAAVLIGAADLLLDWSFQMDRPQRAVMLVLSLGALATVAYRRLWRPLTRSASDEALALRIEEQNPVLHERLISALQLAKLKSPPAGASPQMTNAVIEQGVAAARQLNLASLLDRKRLAWNGALLAVAVAALGGTAAAGMMNDTIALWFQRNLLLSEREWPQDVHFQIVGAKDDVLMVPRGDDWLLEAEVTEESRRVPVEAWLEIRGERQQRRMDSVAAESRRFQVQLAAVNDPIEFRIVESSAASAWTKLEVVDRPEVRELSLTATPPAYTKQPGNALLAEGGPYQLLKGTALMIRGNASKRLSKATISHGKTSSELSVSPAGDFEIELAPGDVQDGDYALTLMDTESIQMPGRSEPMPLTSRVPTTFRLKLLGDKPPQVQAKLKGVSGVVTTRALIPIEGRLSDDFALAAARLQRRHRLENAESDVTGTIDLAESTQLGGAVADLSAEFDLEPLAIPPGVSVSFFVEADDFNDVTGPGVGRSSVFVARVVTDAEFRASLLAREREQAVELGKRLKLEEELLTETKSLDAATRGVTELEGPQRDQLARIRKRQKTIGEDAAKVARKFEEIVAEIRNNRIEEVEPAPLQARLRDRIIAPLWKVSTDEVDAVLLALDQTTKSIQVPAERGKRLNEAATAQQRLVDRLREILSQMEQAQGFQEAVNLLLEVQKAQEDVLKRTEQEKQDAIRRLLEPGKRN
;
A
#
# COMPACT_ATOMS: atom_id res chain seq x y z
N MET A 1 7.48 88.15 -83.54
CA MET A 1 7.39 87.80 -82.10
C MET A 1 7.29 89.09 -81.31
N SER A 2 6.37 89.18 -80.33
CA SER A 2 6.33 90.36 -79.47
C SER A 2 7.64 90.47 -78.66
N PRO A 3 8.15 91.67 -78.40
CA PRO A 3 9.35 91.82 -77.55
C PRO A 3 9.16 91.22 -76.15
N ALA A 4 7.92 91.21 -75.63
CA ALA A 4 7.55 90.53 -74.39
C ALA A 4 7.81 89.02 -74.43
N THR A 5 7.47 88.35 -75.54
CA THR A 5 7.67 86.89 -75.69
C THR A 5 9.15 86.49 -75.63
N ILE A 6 10.07 87.33 -76.13
CA ILE A 6 11.51 87.01 -76.13
C ILE A 6 12.10 87.06 -74.70
N ILE A 7 11.71 88.06 -73.92
CA ILE A 7 12.14 88.19 -72.51
C ILE A 7 11.57 87.04 -71.68
N LEU A 8 10.29 86.72 -71.87
CA LEU A 8 9.64 85.60 -71.18
C LEU A 8 10.22 84.24 -71.57
N GLU A 9 10.58 84.03 -72.85
CA GLU A 9 11.25 82.80 -73.30
C GLU A 9 12.63 82.62 -72.65
N ARG A 10 13.43 83.69 -72.55
CA ARG A 10 14.74 83.64 -71.88
C ARG A 10 14.63 83.44 -70.37
N LEU A 11 13.65 84.07 -69.71
CA LEU A 11 13.37 83.84 -68.29
C LEU A 11 12.84 82.41 -68.05
N ALA A 12 12.03 81.86 -68.96
CA ALA A 12 11.59 80.48 -68.91
C ALA A 12 12.75 79.49 -69.12
N GLU A 13 13.70 79.78 -70.02
CA GLU A 13 14.92 78.99 -70.21
C GLU A 13 15.78 78.96 -68.94
N LEU A 14 15.96 80.11 -68.29
CA LEU A 14 16.67 80.21 -67.02
C LEU A 14 15.94 79.46 -65.91
N ARG A 15 14.61 79.60 -65.82
CA ARG A 15 13.78 78.87 -64.85
C ARG A 15 13.97 77.37 -65.00
N ARG A 16 13.91 76.83 -66.23
CA ARG A 16 14.16 75.39 -66.50
C ARG A 16 15.54 74.96 -66.03
N LYS A 17 16.59 75.75 -66.30
CA LYS A 17 17.97 75.46 -65.86
C LYS A 17 18.12 75.51 -64.34
N LEU A 18 17.47 76.46 -63.68
CA LEU A 18 17.49 76.60 -62.22
C LEU A 18 16.68 75.50 -61.52
N THR A 19 15.52 75.13 -62.07
CA THR A 19 14.75 73.97 -61.60
C THR A 19 15.56 72.68 -61.77
N ALA A 20 16.21 72.47 -62.92
CA ALA A 20 17.09 71.31 -63.11
C ALA A 20 18.24 71.28 -62.10
N TRP A 21 18.87 72.43 -61.80
CA TRP A 21 19.90 72.54 -60.77
C TRP A 21 19.37 72.18 -59.37
N LEU A 22 18.20 72.69 -58.99
CA LEU A 22 17.55 72.37 -57.71
C LEU A 22 17.15 70.89 -57.61
N VAL A 23 16.69 70.29 -58.71
CA VAL A 23 16.41 68.84 -58.77
C VAL A 23 17.69 68.05 -58.55
N VAL A 24 18.79 68.39 -59.22
CA VAL A 24 20.07 67.67 -59.07
C VAL A 24 20.62 67.84 -57.65
N ASP A 25 20.62 69.05 -57.08
CA ASP A 25 21.05 69.30 -55.70
C ASP A 25 20.16 68.53 -54.70
N GLY A 26 18.83 68.67 -54.81
CA GLY A 26 17.88 67.99 -53.92
C GLY A 26 17.98 66.48 -54.00
N LEU A 27 18.00 65.92 -55.22
CA LEU A 27 18.06 64.48 -55.45
C LEU A 27 19.39 63.89 -54.95
N SER A 28 20.51 64.59 -55.16
CA SER A 28 21.82 64.15 -54.67
C SER A 28 21.83 63.97 -53.15
N ARG A 29 21.19 64.89 -52.40
CA ARG A 29 21.09 64.82 -50.93
C ARG A 29 20.13 63.73 -50.47
N VAL A 30 19.01 63.52 -51.17
CA VAL A 30 18.04 62.46 -50.84
C VAL A 30 18.67 61.09 -51.05
N LEU A 31 19.33 60.85 -52.19
CA LEU A 31 19.97 59.57 -52.46
C LEU A 31 21.15 59.31 -51.51
N ALA A 32 21.97 60.31 -51.21
CA ALA A 32 23.04 60.15 -50.23
C ALA A 32 22.50 59.85 -48.82
N ALA A 33 21.39 60.47 -48.41
CA ALA A 33 20.72 60.16 -47.15
C ALA A 33 20.16 58.72 -47.15
N ALA A 34 19.57 58.26 -48.27
CA ALA A 34 19.07 56.89 -48.39
C ALA A 34 20.20 55.85 -48.22
N VAL A 35 21.36 56.07 -48.85
CA VAL A 35 22.53 55.19 -48.71
C VAL A 35 23.03 55.16 -47.26
N LEU A 36 23.15 56.32 -46.60
CA LEU A 36 23.62 56.40 -45.22
C LEU A 36 22.66 55.75 -44.23
N ILE A 37 21.35 55.98 -44.39
CA ILE A 37 20.32 55.38 -43.53
C ILE A 37 20.31 53.86 -43.72
N GLY A 38 20.35 53.36 -44.95
CA GLY A 38 20.40 51.91 -45.21
C GLY A 38 21.66 51.24 -44.66
N ALA A 39 22.82 51.88 -44.75
CA ALA A 39 24.05 51.36 -44.16
C ALA A 39 24.02 51.32 -42.63
N ALA A 40 23.44 52.35 -41.99
CA ALA A 40 23.25 52.38 -40.54
C ALA A 40 22.28 51.28 -40.07
N ASP A 41 21.17 51.09 -40.79
CA ASP A 41 20.19 50.03 -40.51
C ASP A 41 20.80 48.63 -40.61
N LEU A 42 21.58 48.35 -41.66
CA LEU A 42 22.33 47.10 -41.82
C LEU A 42 23.26 46.82 -40.64
N LEU A 43 24.05 47.81 -40.22
CA LEU A 43 24.99 47.65 -39.10
C LEU A 43 24.27 47.42 -37.77
N LEU A 44 23.15 48.10 -37.56
CA LEU A 44 22.34 47.96 -36.35
C LEU A 44 21.64 46.61 -36.28
N ASP A 45 21.00 46.15 -37.37
CA ASP A 45 20.35 44.84 -37.42
C ASP A 45 21.37 43.70 -37.26
N TRP A 46 22.55 43.83 -37.87
CA TRP A 46 23.62 42.84 -37.72
C TRP A 46 24.18 42.78 -36.29
N SER A 47 24.34 43.95 -35.63
CA SER A 47 24.94 44.03 -34.29
C SER A 47 23.99 43.65 -33.16
N PHE A 48 22.69 43.96 -33.31
CA PHE A 48 21.68 43.77 -32.25
C PHE A 48 20.67 42.65 -32.52
N GLN A 49 20.71 42.01 -33.69
CA GLN A 49 19.79 40.93 -34.08
C GLN A 49 18.32 41.30 -33.80
N MET A 50 17.88 42.44 -34.36
CA MET A 50 16.62 43.07 -33.98
C MET A 50 15.40 42.19 -34.27
N ASP A 51 14.47 42.13 -33.31
CA ASP A 51 13.19 41.46 -33.50
C ASP A 51 12.29 42.20 -34.52
N ARG A 52 11.21 41.56 -34.96
CA ARG A 52 10.29 42.14 -35.95
C ARG A 52 9.73 43.52 -35.57
N PRO A 53 9.26 43.78 -34.34
CA PRO A 53 8.76 45.11 -33.98
C PRO A 53 9.86 46.18 -33.94
N GLN A 54 11.07 45.86 -33.47
CA GLN A 54 12.21 46.79 -33.51
C GLN A 54 12.55 47.17 -34.96
N ARG A 55 12.58 46.20 -35.86
CA ARG A 55 12.80 46.43 -37.31
C ARG A 55 11.70 47.30 -37.92
N ALA A 56 10.44 47.07 -37.57
CA ALA A 56 9.32 47.90 -38.05
C ALA A 56 9.42 49.36 -37.56
N VAL A 57 9.80 49.58 -36.29
CA VAL A 57 10.05 50.92 -35.75
C VAL A 57 11.23 51.58 -36.47
N MET A 58 12.33 50.86 -36.66
CA MET A 58 13.50 51.35 -37.40
C MET A 58 13.17 51.71 -38.85
N LEU A 59 12.32 50.93 -39.52
CA LEU A 59 11.84 51.23 -40.87
C LEU A 59 11.01 52.52 -40.89
N VAL A 60 10.09 52.70 -39.95
CA VAL A 60 9.27 53.93 -39.84
C VAL A 60 10.14 55.15 -39.56
N LEU A 61 11.12 55.04 -38.65
CA LEU A 61 12.07 56.11 -38.36
C LEU A 61 12.93 56.44 -39.58
N SER A 62 13.41 55.43 -40.30
CA SER A 62 14.20 55.56 -41.53
C SER A 62 13.41 56.24 -42.65
N LEU A 63 12.17 55.81 -42.88
CA LEU A 63 11.26 56.43 -43.85
C LEU A 63 10.91 57.87 -43.45
N GLY A 64 10.66 58.14 -42.16
CA GLY A 64 10.39 59.47 -41.64
C GLY A 64 11.58 60.42 -41.81
N ALA A 65 12.80 59.95 -41.52
CA ALA A 65 14.03 60.70 -41.73
C ALA A 65 14.24 61.01 -43.23
N LEU A 66 14.08 60.00 -44.10
CA LEU A 66 14.22 60.17 -45.54
C LEU A 66 13.16 61.11 -46.11
N ALA A 67 11.90 60.99 -45.68
CA ALA A 67 10.81 61.88 -46.06
C ALA A 67 11.06 63.32 -45.61
N THR A 68 11.63 63.53 -44.42
CA THR A 68 12.01 64.86 -43.92
C THR A 68 13.10 65.50 -44.78
N VAL A 69 14.11 64.72 -45.18
CA VAL A 69 15.17 65.18 -46.09
C VAL A 69 14.60 65.52 -47.47
N ALA A 70 13.78 64.62 -48.04
CA ALA A 70 13.13 64.84 -49.33
C ALA A 70 12.21 66.06 -49.31
N TYR A 71 11.42 66.24 -48.26
CA TYR A 71 10.56 67.40 -48.08
C TYR A 71 11.36 68.70 -48.01
N ARG A 72 12.42 68.75 -47.17
CA ARG A 72 13.22 69.97 -46.97
C ARG A 72 14.11 70.32 -48.15
N ARG A 73 14.67 69.34 -48.85
CA ARG A 73 15.72 69.53 -49.87
C ARG A 73 15.25 69.42 -51.32
N LEU A 74 14.16 68.69 -51.59
CA LEU A 74 13.64 68.52 -52.95
C LEU A 74 12.25 69.17 -53.09
N TRP A 75 11.28 68.78 -52.27
CA TRP A 75 9.89 69.21 -52.44
C TRP A 75 9.66 70.70 -52.12
N ARG A 76 10.09 71.18 -50.95
CA ARG A 76 9.93 72.57 -50.51
C ARG A 76 10.60 73.60 -51.44
N PRO A 77 11.81 73.39 -51.99
CA PRO A 77 12.39 74.32 -52.95
C PRO A 77 11.72 74.28 -54.33
N LEU A 78 11.26 73.10 -54.80
CA LEU A 78 10.59 72.99 -56.10
C LEU A 78 9.17 73.60 -56.11
N THR A 79 8.47 73.54 -54.98
CA THR A 79 7.12 74.12 -54.83
C THR A 79 7.11 75.65 -54.71
N ARG A 80 8.26 76.27 -54.42
CA ARG A 80 8.41 77.73 -54.43
C ARG A 80 8.82 78.20 -55.83
N SER A 81 7.86 78.47 -56.70
CA SER A 81 8.14 79.07 -58.01
C SER A 81 8.62 80.52 -57.82
N ALA A 82 9.85 80.83 -58.25
CA ALA A 82 10.31 82.21 -58.36
C ALA A 82 9.47 82.94 -59.42
N SER A 83 8.89 84.09 -59.06
CA SER A 83 8.18 84.94 -60.02
C SER A 83 9.15 85.47 -61.09
N ASP A 84 8.64 85.75 -62.29
CA ASP A 84 9.46 86.29 -63.39
C ASP A 84 10.16 87.60 -63.03
N GLU A 85 9.55 88.40 -62.16
CA GLU A 85 10.12 89.64 -61.62
C GLU A 85 11.23 89.36 -60.61
N ALA A 86 11.07 88.36 -59.74
CA ALA A 86 12.12 87.96 -58.80
C ALA A 86 13.35 87.38 -59.53
N LEU A 87 13.13 86.65 -60.63
CA LEU A 87 14.21 86.18 -61.50
C LEU A 87 14.91 87.35 -62.20
N ALA A 88 14.15 88.33 -62.72
CA ALA A 88 14.72 89.53 -63.34
C ALA A 88 15.57 90.35 -62.34
N LEU A 89 15.05 90.59 -61.13
CA LEU A 89 15.78 91.27 -60.03
C LEU A 89 17.08 90.54 -59.68
N ARG A 90 17.02 89.21 -59.52
CA ARG A 90 18.22 88.44 -59.14
C ARG A 90 19.29 88.44 -60.22
N ILE A 91 18.92 88.53 -61.50
CA ILE A 91 19.87 88.67 -62.62
C ILE A 91 20.55 90.03 -62.58
N GLU A 92 19.82 91.10 -62.26
CA GLU A 92 20.34 92.46 -62.15
C GLU A 92 21.27 92.62 -60.93
N GLU A 93 20.93 92.03 -59.78
CA GLU A 93 21.81 91.99 -58.61
C GLU A 93 23.18 91.36 -58.92
N GLN A 94 23.22 90.36 -59.80
CA GLN A 94 24.47 89.70 -60.21
C GLN A 94 25.19 90.41 -61.37
N ASN A 95 24.51 91.29 -62.10
CA ASN A 95 25.08 92.04 -63.22
C ASN A 95 24.71 93.53 -63.09
N PRO A 96 25.47 94.32 -62.31
CA PRO A 96 25.17 95.73 -62.05
C PRO A 96 25.09 96.61 -63.31
N VAL A 97 25.68 96.14 -64.42
CA VAL A 97 25.69 96.80 -65.74
C VAL A 97 24.28 97.02 -66.32
N LEU A 98 23.28 96.27 -65.86
CA LEU A 98 21.91 96.32 -66.40
C LEU A 98 21.08 97.49 -65.86
N HIS A 99 21.44 98.10 -64.72
CA HIS A 99 20.80 99.30 -64.14
C HIS A 99 19.25 99.34 -64.25
N GLU A 100 18.55 98.33 -63.71
CA GLU A 100 17.07 98.21 -63.69
C GLU A 100 16.36 98.12 -65.07
N ARG A 101 17.13 98.01 -66.17
CA ARG A 101 16.57 98.00 -67.54
C ARG A 101 15.81 96.71 -67.85
N LEU A 102 16.19 95.58 -67.27
CA LEU A 102 15.57 94.28 -67.54
C LEU A 102 14.23 94.15 -66.82
N ILE A 103 14.17 94.54 -65.54
CA ILE A 103 12.92 94.55 -64.79
C ILE A 103 11.94 95.59 -65.33
N SER A 104 12.42 96.79 -65.64
CA SER A 104 11.58 97.86 -66.20
C SER A 104 11.01 97.46 -67.56
N ALA A 105 11.82 96.85 -68.43
CA ALA A 105 11.34 96.33 -69.71
C ALA A 105 10.33 95.20 -69.54
N LEU A 106 10.51 94.30 -68.57
CA LEU A 106 9.55 93.23 -68.29
C LEU A 106 8.21 93.78 -67.76
N GLN A 107 8.25 94.72 -66.81
CA GLN A 107 7.05 95.35 -66.26
C GLN A 107 6.28 96.14 -67.33
N LEU A 108 7.00 96.92 -68.16
CA LEU A 108 6.41 97.65 -69.28
C LEU A 108 5.87 96.73 -70.37
N ALA A 109 6.54 95.62 -70.67
CA ALA A 109 6.11 94.65 -71.68
C ALA A 109 4.87 93.84 -71.26
N LYS A 110 4.58 93.72 -69.95
CA LYS A 110 3.33 93.12 -69.44
C LYS A 110 2.12 94.04 -69.57
N LEU A 111 2.33 95.36 -69.69
CA LEU A 111 1.25 96.33 -69.85
C LEU A 111 0.76 96.33 -71.31
N LYS A 112 -0.56 96.21 -71.52
CA LYS A 112 -1.18 96.24 -72.86
C LYS A 112 -1.13 97.63 -73.52
N SER A 113 -0.89 98.68 -72.75
CA SER A 113 -0.81 100.06 -73.21
C SER A 113 0.18 100.84 -72.34
N PRO A 114 0.89 101.83 -72.90
CA PRO A 114 1.86 102.61 -72.14
C PRO A 114 1.17 103.33 -70.95
N PRO A 115 1.85 103.44 -69.79
CA PRO A 115 1.29 104.10 -68.63
C PRO A 115 0.90 105.55 -68.94
N ALA A 116 -0.21 106.03 -68.35
CA ALA A 116 -0.76 107.35 -68.63
C ALA A 116 0.30 108.45 -68.39
N GLY A 117 0.63 109.21 -69.44
CA GLY A 117 1.67 110.26 -69.41
C GLY A 117 3.05 109.84 -69.95
N ALA A 118 3.25 108.57 -70.33
CA ALA A 118 4.49 108.11 -70.96
C ALA A 118 4.42 108.17 -72.49
N SER A 119 5.51 108.60 -73.14
CA SER A 119 5.62 108.56 -74.61
C SER A 119 5.69 107.11 -75.10
N PRO A 120 4.85 106.69 -76.07
CA PRO A 120 4.92 105.36 -76.68
C PRO A 120 6.30 105.03 -77.26
N GLN A 121 7.01 106.04 -77.76
CA GLN A 121 8.35 105.87 -78.33
C GLN A 121 9.39 105.57 -77.24
N MET A 122 9.29 106.21 -76.07
CA MET A 122 10.18 105.92 -74.93
C MET A 122 9.91 104.54 -74.33
N THR A 123 8.63 104.15 -74.18
CA THR A 123 8.28 102.80 -73.69
C THR A 123 8.81 101.73 -74.64
N ASN A 124 8.65 101.90 -75.95
CA ASN A 124 9.20 100.97 -76.93
C ASN A 124 10.73 100.94 -76.92
N ALA A 125 11.40 102.08 -76.77
CA ALA A 125 12.85 102.14 -76.67
C ALA A 125 13.38 101.42 -75.42
N VAL A 126 12.73 101.55 -74.26
CA VAL A 126 13.09 100.81 -73.03
C VAL A 126 12.86 99.31 -73.21
N ILE A 127 11.78 98.92 -73.86
CA ILE A 127 11.50 97.51 -74.17
C ILE A 127 12.57 96.96 -75.13
N GLU A 128 12.94 97.69 -76.19
CA GLU A 128 13.99 97.27 -77.13
C GLU A 128 15.37 97.19 -76.47
N GLN A 129 15.72 98.16 -75.61
CA GLN A 129 16.95 98.13 -74.83
C GLN A 129 16.95 96.94 -73.85
N GLY A 130 15.83 96.64 -73.22
CA GLY A 130 15.66 95.47 -72.35
C GLY A 130 15.76 94.14 -73.12
N VAL A 131 15.21 94.06 -74.32
CA VAL A 131 15.35 92.88 -75.21
C VAL A 131 16.79 92.71 -75.68
N ALA A 132 17.48 93.80 -76.04
CA ALA A 132 18.89 93.76 -76.43
C ALA A 132 19.77 93.32 -75.27
N ALA A 133 19.53 93.86 -74.07
CA ALA A 133 20.19 93.44 -72.84
C ALA A 133 19.92 91.96 -72.53
N ALA A 134 18.66 91.51 -72.63
CA ALA A 134 18.27 90.11 -72.42
C ALA A 134 18.95 89.14 -73.41
N ARG A 135 19.22 89.56 -74.65
CA ARG A 135 19.93 88.75 -75.66
C ARG A 135 21.43 88.62 -75.38
N GLN A 136 22.03 89.60 -74.74
CA GLN A 136 23.45 89.61 -74.38
C GLN A 136 23.74 88.90 -73.05
N LEU A 137 22.70 88.49 -72.31
CA LEU A 137 22.86 87.73 -71.06
C LEU A 137 23.46 86.35 -71.32
N ASN A 138 24.64 86.11 -70.75
CA ASN A 138 25.18 84.77 -70.66
C ASN A 138 24.56 84.05 -69.46
N LEU A 139 23.43 83.37 -69.69
CA LEU A 139 22.70 82.63 -68.64
C LEU A 139 23.54 81.55 -67.95
N ALA A 140 24.67 81.15 -68.55
CA ALA A 140 25.51 80.06 -68.05
C ALA A 140 26.57 80.49 -67.01
N SER A 141 26.77 81.79 -66.78
CA SER A 141 27.63 82.33 -65.71
C SER A 141 26.88 82.56 -64.39
N LEU A 142 25.55 82.57 -64.42
CA LEU A 142 24.68 82.79 -63.26
C LEU A 142 24.56 81.55 -62.34
N LEU A 143 24.89 80.37 -62.87
CA LEU A 143 24.87 79.11 -62.14
C LEU A 143 26.30 78.68 -61.79
N ASP A 144 26.56 78.39 -60.51
CA ASP A 144 27.86 77.92 -60.04
C ASP A 144 28.14 76.49 -60.58
N ARG A 145 28.88 76.43 -61.69
CA ARG A 145 29.22 75.19 -62.40
C ARG A 145 30.01 74.23 -61.52
N LYS A 146 30.84 74.73 -60.58
CA LYS A 146 31.63 73.88 -59.68
C LYS A 146 30.72 73.14 -58.71
N ARG A 147 29.73 73.82 -58.12
CA ARG A 147 28.73 73.20 -57.24
C ARG A 147 27.84 72.21 -57.98
N LEU A 148 27.42 72.55 -59.20
CA LEU A 148 26.63 71.61 -60.01
C LEU A 148 27.43 70.35 -60.36
N ALA A 149 28.71 70.47 -60.73
CA ALA A 149 29.56 69.33 -61.01
C ALA A 149 29.79 68.46 -59.76
N TRP A 150 30.01 69.08 -58.59
CA TRP A 150 30.17 68.35 -57.33
C TRP A 150 28.88 67.62 -56.91
N ASN A 151 27.73 68.28 -57.00
CA ASN A 151 26.43 67.67 -56.71
C ASN A 151 26.08 66.58 -57.73
N GLY A 152 26.45 66.76 -59.00
CA GLY A 152 26.32 65.74 -60.04
C GLY A 152 27.21 64.53 -59.78
N ALA A 153 28.45 64.74 -59.33
CA ALA A 153 29.34 63.65 -58.92
C ALA A 153 28.79 62.92 -57.69
N LEU A 154 28.29 63.64 -56.68
CA LEU A 154 27.66 63.06 -55.51
C LEU A 154 26.41 62.25 -55.87
N LEU A 155 25.58 62.76 -56.79
CA LEU A 155 24.44 62.03 -57.34
C LEU A 155 24.90 60.74 -58.04
N ALA A 156 25.92 60.82 -58.90
CA ALA A 156 26.46 59.66 -59.62
C ALA A 156 27.01 58.60 -58.66
N VAL A 157 27.75 59.01 -57.62
CA VAL A 157 28.25 58.11 -56.56
C VAL A 157 27.10 57.49 -55.78
N ALA A 158 26.07 58.25 -55.41
CA ALA A 158 24.92 57.72 -54.70
C ALA A 158 24.12 56.73 -55.55
N VAL A 159 23.92 57.01 -56.84
CA VAL A 159 23.27 56.09 -57.79
C VAL A 159 24.12 54.84 -58.00
N ALA A 160 25.44 54.97 -58.14
CA ALA A 160 26.35 53.84 -58.25
C ALA A 160 26.35 52.98 -56.97
N ALA A 161 26.30 53.60 -55.79
CA ALA A 161 26.21 52.90 -54.52
C ALA A 161 24.88 52.13 -54.40
N LEU A 162 23.74 52.77 -54.69
CA LEU A 162 22.43 52.10 -54.68
C LEU A 162 22.36 50.97 -55.72
N GLY A 163 22.83 51.22 -56.95
CA GLY A 163 22.90 50.21 -58.01
C GLY A 163 23.85 49.06 -57.64
N GLY A 164 24.97 49.36 -56.99
CA GLY A 164 25.91 48.38 -56.45
C GLY A 164 25.28 47.52 -55.35
N THR A 165 24.55 48.13 -54.41
CA THR A 165 23.81 47.37 -53.39
C THR A 165 22.72 46.49 -53.98
N ALA A 166 22.01 46.97 -55.00
CA ALA A 166 20.98 46.18 -55.69
C ALA A 166 21.58 44.99 -56.45
N ALA A 167 22.69 45.21 -57.18
CA ALA A 167 23.41 44.14 -57.87
C ALA A 167 24.03 43.13 -56.88
N ALA A 168 24.60 43.63 -55.78
CA ALA A 168 25.14 42.78 -54.72
C ALA A 168 24.04 41.96 -54.02
N GLY A 169 22.82 42.49 -53.88
CA GLY A 169 21.66 41.75 -53.42
C GLY A 169 21.21 40.62 -54.35
N MET A 170 21.58 40.63 -55.63
CA MET A 170 21.31 39.52 -56.55
C MET A 170 22.37 38.42 -56.50
N MET A 171 23.59 38.74 -56.05
CA MET A 171 24.72 37.82 -56.05
C MET A 171 25.11 37.31 -54.65
N ASN A 172 24.75 38.05 -53.60
CA ASN A 172 25.11 37.76 -52.22
C ASN A 172 23.86 37.64 -51.34
N ASP A 173 23.67 36.47 -50.75
CA ASP A 173 22.54 36.14 -49.90
C ASP A 173 22.42 37.05 -48.68
N THR A 174 23.52 37.63 -48.17
CA THR A 174 23.49 38.50 -46.99
C THR A 174 22.73 39.81 -47.24
N ILE A 175 22.91 40.43 -48.41
CA ILE A 175 22.23 41.69 -48.77
C ILE A 175 20.78 41.40 -49.16
N ALA A 176 20.53 40.27 -49.83
CA ALA A 176 19.19 39.79 -50.13
C ALA A 176 18.39 39.53 -48.84
N LEU A 177 19.02 38.88 -47.86
CA LEU A 177 18.44 38.57 -46.56
C LEU A 177 18.18 39.84 -45.75
N TRP A 178 19.11 40.81 -45.73
CA TRP A 178 18.88 42.12 -45.12
C TRP A 178 17.67 42.83 -45.76
N PHE A 179 17.57 42.85 -47.10
CA PHE A 179 16.45 43.47 -47.80
C PHE A 179 15.12 42.78 -47.47
N GLN A 180 15.08 41.45 -47.44
CA GLN A 180 13.90 40.68 -47.06
C GLN A 180 13.52 40.89 -45.59
N ARG A 181 14.50 40.96 -44.69
CA ARG A 181 14.28 41.12 -43.25
C ARG A 181 13.86 42.52 -42.84
N ASN A 182 14.49 43.57 -43.40
CA ASN A 182 14.29 44.94 -42.93
C ASN A 182 13.31 45.75 -43.78
N LEU A 183 13.23 45.50 -45.10
CA LEU A 183 12.26 46.19 -45.96
C LEU A 183 10.95 45.42 -46.12
N LEU A 184 11.02 44.09 -46.28
CA LEU A 184 9.84 43.21 -46.41
C LEU A 184 9.36 42.63 -45.07
N LEU A 185 10.06 42.91 -43.96
CA LEU A 185 9.74 42.42 -42.62
C LEU A 185 9.59 40.89 -42.54
N SER A 186 10.41 40.15 -43.30
CA SER A 186 10.40 38.69 -43.27
C SER A 186 10.96 38.12 -41.95
N GLU A 187 10.49 36.93 -41.60
CA GLU A 187 10.88 36.22 -40.37
C GLU A 187 12.08 35.29 -40.55
N ARG A 188 12.79 35.38 -41.68
CA ARG A 188 13.99 34.57 -41.92
C ARG A 188 15.10 34.97 -40.96
N GLU A 189 15.67 34.00 -40.25
CA GLU A 189 16.80 34.21 -39.36
C GLU A 189 18.11 34.45 -40.12
N TRP A 190 19.09 35.06 -39.47
CA TRP A 190 20.47 35.11 -40.00
C TRP A 190 21.02 33.68 -40.03
N PRO A 191 21.82 33.29 -41.04
CA PRO A 191 22.34 31.94 -41.14
C PRO A 191 23.20 31.62 -39.91
N GLN A 192 22.84 30.56 -39.19
CA GLN A 192 23.55 30.09 -38.02
C GLN A 192 24.57 29.01 -38.42
N ASP A 193 25.74 29.01 -37.80
CA ASP A 193 26.77 27.99 -38.07
C ASP A 193 26.53 26.67 -37.33
N VAL A 194 25.63 26.66 -36.34
CA VAL A 194 25.31 25.53 -35.46
C VAL A 194 23.80 25.39 -35.37
N HIS A 195 23.29 24.17 -35.56
CA HIS A 195 21.87 23.83 -35.38
C HIS A 195 21.75 22.71 -34.36
N PHE A 196 20.91 22.91 -33.35
CA PHE A 196 20.63 21.93 -32.30
C PHE A 196 19.30 21.22 -32.58
N GLN A 197 19.30 19.90 -32.46
CA GLN A 197 18.11 19.05 -32.45
C GLN A 197 17.95 18.44 -31.06
N ILE A 198 16.79 18.62 -30.46
CA ILE A 198 16.50 18.05 -29.13
C ILE A 198 16.11 16.59 -29.30
N VAL A 199 16.82 15.71 -28.60
CA VAL A 199 16.60 14.26 -28.68
C VAL A 199 15.25 13.94 -28.03
N GLY A 200 14.37 13.28 -28.79
CA GLY A 200 13.03 12.88 -28.31
C GLY A 200 11.94 13.93 -28.42
N ALA A 201 12.24 15.16 -28.86
CA ALA A 201 11.22 16.16 -29.16
C ALA A 201 10.52 15.83 -30.50
N LYS A 202 9.18 15.92 -30.52
CA LYS A 202 8.35 15.83 -31.73
C LYS A 202 7.56 17.13 -31.87
N ASP A 203 7.63 17.77 -33.04
CA ASP A 203 6.93 19.03 -33.32
C ASP A 203 7.16 20.11 -32.24
N ASP A 204 8.42 20.27 -31.81
CA ASP A 204 8.83 21.19 -30.73
C ASP A 204 8.18 20.94 -29.35
N VAL A 205 7.66 19.73 -29.13
CA VAL A 205 7.16 19.27 -27.83
C VAL A 205 7.98 18.08 -27.31
N LEU A 206 8.47 18.20 -26.09
CA LEU A 206 9.15 17.13 -25.36
C LEU A 206 8.28 16.68 -24.18
N MET A 207 7.82 15.42 -24.21
CA MET A 207 7.02 14.84 -23.13
C MET A 207 7.91 14.21 -22.06
N VAL A 208 7.72 14.62 -20.81
CA VAL A 208 8.52 14.17 -19.67
C VAL A 208 7.58 13.69 -18.54
N PRO A 209 7.89 12.57 -17.85
CA PRO A 209 7.10 12.13 -16.70
C PRO A 209 7.18 13.13 -15.54
N ARG A 210 6.04 13.43 -14.91
CA ARG A 210 6.01 14.31 -13.74
C ARG A 210 6.85 13.77 -12.59
N GLY A 211 7.69 14.64 -12.02
CA GLY A 211 8.40 14.41 -10.76
C GLY A 211 9.62 13.48 -10.87
N ASP A 212 10.00 13.10 -12.08
CA ASP A 212 11.24 12.37 -12.36
C ASP A 212 12.40 13.33 -12.66
N ASP A 213 13.62 12.86 -12.42
CA ASP A 213 14.82 13.52 -12.89
C ASP A 213 15.00 13.20 -14.38
N TRP A 214 15.05 14.23 -15.21
CA TRP A 214 15.14 14.07 -16.66
C TRP A 214 16.50 14.51 -17.17
N LEU A 215 17.13 13.65 -17.96
CA LEU A 215 18.35 14.00 -18.69
C LEU A 215 17.95 14.59 -20.05
N LEU A 216 18.03 15.91 -20.17
CA LEU A 216 17.76 16.59 -21.42
C LEU A 216 18.98 16.46 -22.33
N GLU A 217 18.82 15.80 -23.48
CA GLU A 217 19.86 15.59 -24.49
C GLU A 217 19.59 16.43 -25.74
N ALA A 218 20.65 17.02 -26.28
CA ALA A 218 20.62 17.77 -27.52
C ALA A 218 21.78 17.36 -28.43
N GLU A 219 21.47 17.17 -29.70
CA GLU A 219 22.41 16.74 -30.72
C GLU A 219 22.60 17.85 -31.76
N VAL A 220 23.85 18.14 -32.09
CA VAL A 220 24.20 19.08 -33.16
C VAL A 220 23.98 18.38 -34.50
N THR A 221 23.14 18.95 -35.36
CA THR A 221 22.80 18.32 -36.65
C THR A 221 24.02 18.26 -37.57
N GLU A 222 24.03 17.30 -38.50
CA GLU A 222 25.14 17.14 -39.46
C GLU A 222 25.31 18.32 -40.41
N GLU A 223 24.26 19.14 -40.56
CA GLU A 223 24.24 20.36 -41.38
C GLU A 223 25.00 21.53 -40.74
N SER A 224 25.42 21.38 -39.47
CA SER A 224 26.20 22.38 -38.74
C SER A 224 27.64 22.47 -39.27
N ARG A 225 28.12 23.69 -39.49
CA ARG A 225 29.47 23.95 -40.00
C ARG A 225 30.57 23.73 -38.95
N ARG A 226 30.21 23.80 -37.67
CA ARG A 226 31.11 23.55 -36.54
C ARG A 226 30.39 22.84 -35.40
N VAL A 227 31.15 22.15 -34.55
CA VAL A 227 30.65 21.63 -33.27
C VAL A 227 31.04 22.64 -32.18
N PRO A 228 30.09 23.18 -31.40
CA PRO A 228 30.40 24.12 -30.34
C PRO A 228 31.14 23.44 -29.18
N VAL A 229 31.89 24.21 -28.40
CA VAL A 229 32.58 23.71 -27.19
C VAL A 229 31.70 23.82 -25.95
N GLU A 230 30.78 24.80 -25.94
CA GLU A 230 29.87 25.06 -24.83
C GLU A 230 28.45 25.26 -25.37
N ALA A 231 27.47 24.67 -24.68
CA ALA A 231 26.06 24.87 -24.93
C ALA A 231 25.37 25.21 -23.61
N TRP A 232 24.39 26.11 -23.67
CA TRP A 232 23.67 26.60 -22.50
C TRP A 232 22.18 26.38 -22.69
N LEU A 233 21.50 25.91 -21.65
CA LEU A 233 20.06 25.80 -21.60
C LEU A 233 19.48 27.11 -21.09
N GLU A 234 18.62 27.74 -21.89
CA GLU A 234 17.83 28.90 -21.50
C GLU A 234 16.37 28.49 -21.30
N ILE A 235 15.84 28.71 -20.09
CA ILE A 235 14.44 28.44 -19.75
C ILE A 235 13.69 29.78 -19.70
N ARG A 236 12.54 29.85 -20.36
CA ARG A 236 11.72 31.06 -20.43
C ARG A 236 11.27 31.48 -19.02
N GLY A 237 11.69 32.67 -18.60
CA GLY A 237 11.38 33.22 -17.27
C GLY A 237 12.48 33.00 -16.22
N GLU A 238 13.46 32.13 -16.48
CA GLU A 238 14.67 32.04 -15.66
C GLU A 238 15.72 33.06 -16.14
N ARG A 239 16.36 33.76 -15.18
CA ARG A 239 17.44 34.71 -15.50
C ARG A 239 18.80 34.02 -15.69
N GLN A 240 18.96 32.82 -15.15
CA GLN A 240 20.22 32.08 -15.21
C GLN A 240 20.13 31.00 -16.29
N GLN A 241 21.11 31.01 -17.18
CA GLN A 241 21.30 29.92 -18.14
C GLN A 241 22.05 28.78 -17.45
N ARG A 242 21.67 27.54 -17.75
CA ARG A 242 22.32 26.35 -17.18
C ARG A 242 23.31 25.80 -18.18
N ARG A 243 24.55 25.54 -17.77
CA ARG A 243 25.55 24.93 -18.65
C ARG A 243 25.13 23.50 -18.97
N MET A 244 25.26 23.10 -20.24
CA MET A 244 25.14 21.71 -20.66
C MET A 244 26.53 21.07 -20.74
N ASP A 245 26.65 19.85 -20.24
CA ASP A 245 27.87 19.06 -20.29
C ASP A 245 27.94 18.29 -21.61
N SER A 246 29.14 18.13 -22.19
CA SER A 246 29.32 17.27 -23.37
C SER A 246 29.37 15.80 -22.95
N VAL A 247 28.71 14.92 -23.72
CA VAL A 247 28.63 13.47 -23.40
C VAL A 247 30.01 12.79 -23.54
N ALA A 248 30.82 13.24 -24.49
CA ALA A 248 32.23 12.87 -24.64
C ALA A 248 33.05 14.02 -25.24
N ALA A 249 34.38 13.98 -25.06
CA ALA A 249 35.31 14.88 -25.75
C ALA A 249 35.12 14.72 -27.27
N GLU A 250 34.77 15.82 -27.96
CA GLU A 250 34.44 15.87 -29.40
C GLU A 250 33.08 15.26 -29.82
N SER A 251 32.17 14.96 -28.88
CA SER A 251 30.81 14.53 -29.24
C SER A 251 29.92 15.69 -29.70
N ARG A 252 29.03 15.42 -30.66
CA ARG A 252 27.93 16.32 -31.08
C ARG A 252 26.78 16.38 -30.06
N ARG A 253 26.94 15.82 -28.86
CA ARG A 253 25.85 15.65 -27.88
C ARG A 253 26.13 16.40 -26.59
N PHE A 254 25.14 17.17 -26.17
CA PHE A 254 25.14 17.95 -24.93
C PHE A 254 24.00 17.47 -24.05
N GLN A 255 24.24 17.40 -22.75
CA GLN A 255 23.27 16.94 -21.78
C GLN A 255 23.21 17.85 -20.56
N VAL A 256 22.02 17.97 -19.96
CA VAL A 256 21.83 18.66 -18.68
C VAL A 256 20.75 17.95 -17.88
N GLN A 257 20.98 17.79 -16.58
CA GLN A 257 20.01 17.15 -15.69
C GLN A 257 18.99 18.19 -15.21
N LEU A 258 17.71 17.90 -15.44
CA LEU A 258 16.59 18.62 -14.87
C LEU A 258 16.05 17.80 -13.68
N ALA A 259 16.25 18.29 -12.47
CA ALA A 259 15.78 17.61 -11.26
C ALA A 259 14.26 17.80 -11.09
N ALA A 260 13.55 16.70 -10.80
CA ALA A 260 12.14 16.66 -10.44
C ALA A 260 11.22 17.59 -11.26
N VAL A 261 11.09 17.34 -12.57
CA VAL A 261 10.30 18.19 -13.46
C VAL A 261 8.80 18.07 -13.15
N ASN A 262 8.21 19.10 -12.54
CA ASN A 262 6.81 19.09 -12.11
C ASN A 262 5.89 19.92 -12.98
N ASP A 263 6.40 21.01 -13.56
CA ASP A 263 5.62 21.99 -14.31
C ASP A 263 6.10 22.06 -15.77
N PRO A 264 5.20 22.37 -16.72
CA PRO A 264 5.60 22.58 -18.10
C PRO A 264 6.50 23.80 -18.22
N ILE A 265 7.60 23.67 -18.97
CA ILE A 265 8.57 24.74 -19.19
C ILE A 265 8.81 24.95 -20.69
N GLU A 266 9.05 26.18 -21.11
CA GLU A 266 9.54 26.47 -22.46
C GLU A 266 11.04 26.71 -22.38
N PHE A 267 11.82 26.00 -23.17
CA PHE A 267 13.28 26.12 -23.17
C PHE A 267 13.85 26.17 -24.57
N ARG A 268 15.07 26.67 -24.68
CA ARG A 268 15.88 26.59 -25.90
C ARG A 268 17.34 26.42 -25.54
N ILE A 269 18.12 25.99 -26.51
CA ILE A 269 19.56 25.78 -26.37
C ILE A 269 20.25 26.93 -27.06
N VAL A 270 21.15 27.59 -26.32
CA VAL A 270 21.86 28.78 -26.76
C VAL A 270 23.35 28.51 -26.76
N GLU A 271 24.00 29.02 -27.80
CA GLU A 271 25.42 29.09 -27.97
C GLU A 271 25.79 30.53 -28.36
N SER A 272 27.07 30.90 -28.22
CA SER A 272 27.55 32.27 -28.41
C SER A 272 27.04 32.98 -29.68
N SER A 273 26.77 32.26 -30.77
CA SER A 273 26.26 32.81 -32.03
C SER A 273 25.04 32.09 -32.61
N ALA A 274 24.44 31.14 -31.88
CA ALA A 274 23.36 30.29 -32.39
C ALA A 274 22.34 29.98 -31.28
N ALA A 275 21.07 29.82 -31.66
CA ALA A 275 20.01 29.45 -30.73
C ALA A 275 19.03 28.50 -31.41
N SER A 276 18.59 27.47 -30.69
CA SER A 276 17.52 26.59 -31.15
C SER A 276 16.17 27.32 -31.12
N ALA A 277 15.19 26.74 -31.81
CA ALA A 277 13.79 27.08 -31.62
C ALA A 277 13.37 26.86 -30.16
N TRP A 278 12.33 27.58 -29.74
CA TRP A 278 11.70 27.35 -28.43
C TRP A 278 10.95 26.03 -28.47
N THR A 279 11.28 25.13 -27.55
CA THR A 279 10.65 23.82 -27.38
C THR A 279 9.89 23.80 -26.06
N LYS A 280 8.67 23.28 -26.11
CA LYS A 280 7.80 23.15 -24.95
C LYS A 280 8.01 21.77 -24.31
N LEU A 281 8.45 21.77 -23.06
CA LEU A 281 8.45 20.59 -22.21
C LEU A 281 7.05 20.45 -21.61
N GLU A 282 6.34 19.38 -21.97
CA GLU A 282 5.06 19.02 -21.38
C GLU A 282 5.23 17.87 -20.39
N VAL A 283 4.52 17.99 -19.28
CA VAL A 283 4.61 17.04 -18.18
C VAL A 283 3.44 16.07 -18.26
N VAL A 284 3.75 14.78 -18.31
CA VAL A 284 2.79 13.68 -18.42
C VAL A 284 2.74 12.91 -17.10
N ASP A 285 1.54 12.71 -16.57
CA ASP A 285 1.36 11.95 -15.32
C ASP A 285 1.59 10.45 -15.55
N ARG A 286 2.17 9.75 -14.58
CA ARG A 286 2.30 8.28 -14.62
C ARG A 286 0.97 7.62 -14.23
N PRO A 287 0.68 6.40 -14.70
CA PRO A 287 -0.51 5.69 -14.27
C PRO A 287 -0.41 5.35 -12.78
N GLU A 288 -1.46 5.67 -12.03
CA GLU A 288 -1.59 5.42 -10.60
C GLU A 288 -2.87 4.64 -10.32
N VAL A 289 -2.86 3.83 -9.27
CA VAL A 289 -4.05 3.12 -8.79
C VAL A 289 -4.90 4.11 -8.00
N ARG A 290 -6.12 4.42 -8.48
CA ARG A 290 -7.07 5.29 -7.77
C ARG A 290 -7.84 4.55 -6.70
N GLU A 291 -8.34 3.38 -7.06
CA GLU A 291 -9.10 2.52 -6.17
C GLU A 291 -8.60 1.09 -6.33
N LEU A 292 -8.39 0.41 -5.20
CA LEU A 292 -8.01 -0.99 -5.16
C LEU A 292 -8.90 -1.70 -4.14
N SER A 293 -9.56 -2.74 -4.60
CA SER A 293 -10.41 -3.61 -3.79
C SER A 293 -9.88 -5.03 -3.91
N LEU A 294 -9.66 -5.64 -2.75
CA LEU A 294 -9.21 -7.01 -2.62
C LEU A 294 -10.35 -7.79 -1.97
N THR A 295 -10.89 -8.81 -2.63
CA THR A 295 -11.95 -9.65 -2.05
C THR A 295 -11.41 -11.06 -1.89
N ALA A 296 -11.28 -11.50 -0.63
CA ALA A 296 -10.82 -12.82 -0.28
C ALA A 296 -12.00 -13.73 0.02
N THR A 297 -12.15 -14.81 -0.75
CA THR A 297 -13.21 -15.82 -0.54
C THR A 297 -12.61 -17.06 0.11
N PRO A 298 -12.90 -17.33 1.40
CA PRO A 298 -12.38 -18.49 2.11
C PRO A 298 -12.81 -19.82 1.46
N PRO A 299 -12.14 -20.94 1.79
CA PRO A 299 -12.53 -22.27 1.31
C PRO A 299 -13.99 -22.62 1.62
N ALA A 300 -14.63 -23.40 0.75
CA ALA A 300 -16.05 -23.74 0.85
C ALA A 300 -16.43 -24.43 2.18
N TYR A 301 -15.52 -25.23 2.77
CA TYR A 301 -15.77 -25.93 4.04
C TYR A 301 -16.00 -24.98 5.22
N THR A 302 -15.44 -23.76 5.17
CA THR A 302 -15.62 -22.75 6.23
C THR A 302 -17.03 -22.16 6.24
N LYS A 303 -17.77 -22.27 5.13
CA LYS A 303 -19.09 -21.63 4.90
C LYS A 303 -19.12 -20.13 5.17
N GLN A 304 -17.96 -19.46 5.13
CA GLN A 304 -17.86 -18.01 5.34
C GLN A 304 -18.04 -17.25 4.02
N PRO A 305 -18.69 -16.07 4.05
CA PRO A 305 -18.77 -15.21 2.88
C PRO A 305 -17.38 -14.62 2.55
N GLY A 306 -17.20 -14.20 1.31
CA GLY A 306 -16.02 -13.46 0.91
C GLY A 306 -15.92 -12.12 1.65
N ASN A 307 -14.73 -11.79 2.13
CA ASN A 307 -14.44 -10.58 2.89
C ASN A 307 -13.66 -9.59 2.02
N ALA A 308 -14.11 -8.34 2.00
CA ALA A 308 -13.35 -7.25 1.39
C ALA A 308 -12.19 -6.86 2.33
N LEU A 309 -10.97 -6.91 1.80
CA LEU A 309 -9.77 -6.41 2.45
C LEU A 309 -9.55 -4.97 1.97
N LEU A 310 -9.19 -4.10 2.91
CA LEU A 310 -8.67 -2.78 2.55
C LEU A 310 -7.37 -2.97 1.78
N ALA A 311 -7.07 -2.13 0.79
CA ALA A 311 -5.84 -2.27 0.01
C ALA A 311 -4.60 -1.80 0.79
N GLU A 312 -4.77 -0.84 1.70
CA GLU A 312 -3.68 -0.17 2.40
C GLU A 312 -3.42 -0.82 3.76
N GLY A 313 -2.30 -1.54 3.91
CA GLY A 313 -1.78 -1.91 5.24
C GLY A 313 -1.65 -3.40 5.59
N GLY A 314 -1.39 -4.28 4.62
CA GLY A 314 -1.04 -5.69 4.92
C GLY A 314 0.12 -5.82 5.93
N PRO A 315 0.21 -6.93 6.70
CA PRO A 315 -0.10 -8.28 6.23
C PRO A 315 -1.54 -8.75 6.48
N TYR A 316 -2.23 -9.17 5.41
CA TYR A 316 -3.53 -9.83 5.49
C TYR A 316 -3.35 -11.32 5.81
N GLN A 317 -4.00 -11.78 6.87
CA GLN A 317 -3.97 -13.19 7.27
C GLN A 317 -5.15 -13.91 6.64
N LEU A 318 -4.87 -14.86 5.75
CA LEU A 318 -5.88 -15.61 5.01
C LEU A 318 -5.67 -17.12 5.24
N LEU A 319 -6.72 -17.91 5.13
CA LEU A 319 -6.61 -19.37 5.21
C LEU A 319 -6.02 -19.92 3.91
N LYS A 320 -5.21 -20.98 4.02
CA LYS A 320 -4.79 -21.75 2.83
C LYS A 320 -6.03 -22.27 2.10
N GLY A 321 -6.05 -22.11 0.77
CA GLY A 321 -7.20 -22.43 -0.06
C GLY A 321 -8.17 -21.27 -0.32
N THR A 322 -7.86 -20.07 0.18
CA THR A 322 -8.63 -18.85 -0.11
C THR A 322 -8.39 -18.40 -1.56
N ALA A 323 -9.47 -18.11 -2.29
CA ALA A 323 -9.39 -17.45 -3.60
C ALA A 323 -9.33 -15.93 -3.42
N LEU A 324 -8.55 -15.23 -4.25
CA LEU A 324 -8.40 -13.78 -4.16
C LEU A 324 -8.82 -13.09 -5.47
N MET A 325 -9.83 -12.25 -5.38
CA MET A 325 -10.25 -11.36 -6.47
C MET A 325 -9.64 -9.98 -6.25
N ILE A 326 -8.90 -9.50 -7.22
CA ILE A 326 -8.25 -8.18 -7.21
C ILE A 326 -8.94 -7.33 -8.26
N ARG A 327 -9.52 -6.21 -7.85
CA ARG A 327 -10.19 -5.25 -8.75
C ARG A 327 -9.76 -3.83 -8.42
N GLY A 328 -9.53 -3.03 -9.44
CA GLY A 328 -9.23 -1.61 -9.23
C GLY A 328 -9.44 -0.76 -10.46
N ASN A 329 -9.27 0.54 -10.26
CA ASN A 329 -9.37 1.55 -11.30
C ASN A 329 -8.08 2.38 -11.33
N ALA A 330 -7.57 2.65 -12.53
CA ALA A 330 -6.37 3.46 -12.74
C ALA A 330 -6.71 4.91 -13.10
N SER A 331 -5.78 5.82 -12.81
CA SER A 331 -5.90 7.24 -13.16
C SER A 331 -5.90 7.52 -14.66
N LYS A 332 -5.40 6.56 -15.46
CA LYS A 332 -5.20 6.63 -16.90
C LYS A 332 -5.63 5.35 -17.60
N ARG A 333 -5.75 5.41 -18.93
CA ARG A 333 -5.95 4.22 -19.77
C ARG A 333 -4.69 3.36 -19.77
N LEU A 334 -4.88 2.06 -19.58
CA LEU A 334 -3.78 1.12 -19.45
C LEU A 334 -3.66 0.27 -20.71
N SER A 335 -2.43 0.03 -21.16
CA SER A 335 -2.12 -1.00 -22.16
C SER A 335 -2.03 -2.38 -21.52
N LYS A 336 -1.49 -2.43 -20.29
CA LYS A 336 -1.25 -3.66 -19.55
C LYS A 336 -1.23 -3.38 -18.04
N ALA A 337 -1.71 -4.34 -17.26
CA ALA A 337 -1.52 -4.38 -15.82
C ALA A 337 -0.97 -5.75 -15.44
N THR A 338 0.04 -5.77 -14.57
CA THR A 338 0.66 -7.02 -14.11
C THR A 338 0.78 -7.04 -12.61
N ILE A 339 0.53 -8.20 -12.01
CA ILE A 339 0.80 -8.46 -10.61
C ILE A 339 1.98 -9.44 -10.52
N SER A 340 3.00 -9.05 -9.78
CA SER A 340 4.17 -9.88 -9.54
C SER A 340 4.24 -10.37 -8.10
N HIS A 341 4.66 -11.62 -7.95
CA HIS A 341 5.00 -12.25 -6.67
C HIS A 341 6.33 -12.97 -6.84
N GLY A 342 7.38 -12.47 -6.18
CA GLY A 342 8.75 -12.98 -6.34
C GLY A 342 9.24 -12.90 -7.80
N LYS A 343 9.38 -14.05 -8.47
CA LYS A 343 9.79 -14.15 -9.89
C LYS A 343 8.63 -14.41 -10.85
N THR A 344 7.44 -14.66 -10.33
CA THR A 344 6.25 -14.96 -11.13
C THR A 344 5.50 -13.66 -11.39
N SER A 345 5.02 -13.48 -12.61
CA SER A 345 4.23 -12.32 -13.02
C SER A 345 3.00 -12.79 -13.78
N SER A 346 1.83 -12.32 -13.36
CA SER A 346 0.53 -12.62 -13.98
C SER A 346 -0.06 -11.34 -14.55
N GLU A 347 -0.67 -11.45 -15.73
CA GLU A 347 -1.31 -10.33 -16.42
C GLU A 347 -2.78 -10.21 -16.01
N LEU A 348 -3.21 -8.99 -15.70
CA LEU A 348 -4.60 -8.69 -15.34
C LEU A 348 -5.41 -8.37 -16.59
N SER A 349 -6.71 -8.64 -16.53
CA SER A 349 -7.64 -8.18 -17.56
C SER A 349 -7.86 -6.69 -17.40
N VAL A 350 -7.71 -5.91 -18.49
CA VAL A 350 -7.81 -4.45 -18.47
C VAL A 350 -8.97 -3.98 -19.35
N SER A 351 -9.79 -3.07 -18.83
CA SER A 351 -10.88 -2.43 -19.56
C SER A 351 -10.41 -1.13 -20.26
N PRO A 352 -11.07 -0.70 -21.36
CA PRO A 352 -10.77 0.60 -21.99
C PRO A 352 -11.01 1.82 -21.09
N ALA A 353 -11.77 1.66 -20.01
CA ALA A 353 -12.04 2.70 -19.02
C ALA A 353 -10.94 2.82 -17.94
N GLY A 354 -9.94 1.92 -17.95
CA GLY A 354 -8.86 1.89 -16.97
C GLY A 354 -9.13 0.99 -15.77
N ASP A 355 -10.18 0.18 -15.81
CA ASP A 355 -10.42 -0.84 -14.78
C ASP A 355 -9.53 -2.06 -15.03
N PHE A 356 -9.09 -2.70 -13.97
CA PHE A 356 -8.32 -3.93 -14.05
C PHE A 356 -8.85 -4.96 -13.05
N GLU A 357 -8.83 -6.23 -13.47
CA GLU A 357 -9.20 -7.34 -12.59
C GLU A 357 -8.43 -8.63 -12.85
N ILE A 358 -8.26 -9.41 -11.78
CA ILE A 358 -7.76 -10.79 -11.83
C ILE A 358 -8.36 -11.60 -10.69
N GLU A 359 -8.76 -12.83 -11.01
CA GLU A 359 -9.11 -13.85 -10.03
C GLU A 359 -7.96 -14.82 -9.88
N LEU A 360 -7.35 -14.86 -8.70
CA LEU A 360 -6.34 -15.84 -8.34
C LEU A 360 -7.04 -17.05 -7.72
N ALA A 361 -6.89 -18.20 -8.35
CA ALA A 361 -7.41 -19.45 -7.82
C ALA A 361 -6.70 -19.81 -6.49
N PRO A 362 -7.32 -20.63 -5.63
CA PRO A 362 -6.75 -21.05 -4.34
C PRO A 362 -5.30 -21.56 -4.39
N GLY A 363 -4.89 -22.20 -5.49
CA GLY A 363 -3.53 -22.71 -5.67
C GLY A 363 -2.49 -21.67 -6.13
N ASP A 364 -2.95 -20.54 -6.68
CA ASP A 364 -2.10 -19.45 -7.18
C ASP A 364 -1.83 -18.37 -6.13
N VAL A 365 -2.62 -18.36 -5.04
CA VAL A 365 -2.41 -17.49 -3.89
C VAL A 365 -1.28 -18.08 -3.03
N GLN A 366 -0.24 -17.30 -2.81
CA GLN A 366 0.97 -17.68 -2.07
C GLN A 366 1.27 -16.69 -0.96
N ASP A 367 2.06 -17.14 0.02
CA ASP A 367 2.57 -16.29 1.10
C ASP A 367 3.62 -15.30 0.53
N GLY A 368 3.56 -14.03 0.92
CA GLY A 368 4.55 -13.02 0.55
C GLY A 368 4.01 -11.70 0.02
N ASP A 369 4.90 -10.95 -0.63
CA ASP A 369 4.66 -9.61 -1.14
C ASP A 369 4.21 -9.65 -2.60
N TYR A 370 3.06 -9.04 -2.86
CA TYR A 370 2.51 -8.83 -4.19
C TYR A 370 2.74 -7.37 -4.61
N ALA A 371 3.15 -7.15 -5.84
CA ALA A 371 3.37 -5.83 -6.41
C ALA A 371 2.57 -5.65 -7.71
N LEU A 372 1.68 -4.66 -7.71
CA LEU A 372 0.89 -4.28 -8.87
C LEU A 372 1.64 -3.20 -9.67
N THR A 373 1.90 -3.49 -10.95
CA THR A 373 2.54 -2.57 -11.89
C THR A 373 1.57 -2.26 -13.03
N LEU A 374 1.34 -0.98 -13.28
CA LEU A 374 0.48 -0.49 -14.35
C LEU A 374 1.32 0.06 -15.50
N MET A 375 0.90 -0.17 -16.75
CA MET A 375 1.52 0.36 -17.96
C MET A 375 0.50 1.20 -18.74
N ASP A 376 0.89 2.44 -19.07
CA ASP A 376 0.11 3.38 -19.88
C ASP A 376 0.02 2.90 -21.34
N THR A 377 -1.01 3.37 -22.04
CA THR A 377 -1.11 3.30 -23.51
C THR A 377 -0.18 4.29 -24.22
N GLU A 378 0.12 5.43 -23.59
CA GLU A 378 1.03 6.44 -24.13
C GLU A 378 2.49 6.02 -23.96
N SER A 379 3.27 6.14 -25.04
CA SER A 379 4.71 5.90 -25.04
C SER A 379 5.49 7.18 -25.19
N ILE A 380 6.56 7.32 -24.40
CA ILE A 380 7.46 8.48 -24.44
C ILE A 380 8.88 8.03 -24.77
N GLN A 381 9.64 8.90 -25.43
CA GLN A 381 11.05 8.66 -25.72
C GLN A 381 11.87 8.92 -24.46
N MET A 382 12.37 7.87 -23.82
CA MET A 382 13.24 8.00 -22.64
C MET A 382 14.68 8.35 -23.05
N PRO A 383 15.45 9.10 -22.24
CA PRO A 383 16.85 9.40 -22.51
C PRO A 383 17.67 8.10 -22.60
N GLY A 384 18.61 8.04 -23.56
CA GLY A 384 19.45 6.86 -23.80
C GLY A 384 18.73 5.61 -24.37
N ARG A 385 17.43 5.68 -24.68
CA ARG A 385 16.70 4.60 -25.37
C ARG A 385 16.54 4.93 -26.85
N SER A 386 16.52 3.90 -27.70
CA SER A 386 16.29 4.05 -29.14
C SER A 386 14.81 4.10 -29.51
N GLU A 387 13.93 3.48 -28.72
CA GLU A 387 12.49 3.37 -29.00
C GLU A 387 11.64 3.95 -27.85
N PRO A 388 10.46 4.55 -28.16
CA PRO A 388 9.53 5.01 -27.14
C PRO A 388 9.02 3.84 -26.28
N MET A 389 8.91 4.06 -24.98
CA MET A 389 8.40 3.06 -24.03
C MET A 389 7.14 3.57 -23.32
N PRO A 390 6.18 2.69 -23.00
CA PRO A 390 5.01 3.06 -22.22
C PRO A 390 5.42 3.48 -20.79
N LEU A 391 4.70 4.47 -20.25
CA LEU A 391 4.91 4.91 -18.88
C LEU A 391 4.44 3.84 -17.88
N THR A 392 5.28 3.53 -16.90
CA THR A 392 4.93 2.65 -15.78
C THR A 392 4.60 3.43 -14.52
N SER A 393 3.87 2.81 -13.59
CA SER A 393 3.67 3.33 -12.24
C SER A 393 5.03 3.56 -11.55
N ARG A 394 5.21 4.73 -10.90
CA ARG A 394 6.47 5.12 -10.24
C ARG A 394 6.83 4.22 -9.06
N VAL A 395 5.84 3.99 -8.19
CA VAL A 395 5.94 3.09 -7.04
C VAL A 395 4.86 2.02 -7.24
N PRO A 396 5.22 0.74 -7.38
CA PRO A 396 4.24 -0.34 -7.45
C PRO A 396 3.38 -0.34 -6.19
N THR A 397 2.07 -0.51 -6.35
CA THR A 397 1.18 -0.70 -5.21
C THR A 397 1.41 -2.09 -4.66
N THR A 398 1.86 -2.18 -3.40
CA THR A 398 2.22 -3.46 -2.78
C THR A 398 1.28 -3.83 -1.64
N PHE A 399 1.04 -5.13 -1.48
CA PHE A 399 0.35 -5.68 -0.33
C PHE A 399 0.94 -7.05 0.03
N ARG A 400 0.89 -7.39 1.32
CA ARG A 400 1.43 -8.64 1.86
C ARG A 400 0.30 -9.58 2.25
N LEU A 401 0.38 -10.82 1.79
CA LEU A 401 -0.52 -11.91 2.21
C LEU A 401 0.26 -12.88 3.10
N LYS A 402 -0.40 -13.38 4.15
CA LYS A 402 0.09 -14.44 5.03
C LYS A 402 -0.91 -15.57 5.08
N LEU A 403 -0.55 -16.74 4.54
CA LEU A 403 -1.41 -17.91 4.51
C LEU A 403 -1.26 -18.77 5.76
N LEU A 404 -2.32 -18.85 6.57
CA LEU A 404 -2.41 -19.69 7.76
C LEU A 404 -3.03 -21.04 7.41
N GLY A 405 -2.50 -22.11 8.03
CA GLY A 405 -3.15 -23.42 7.99
C GLY A 405 -4.32 -23.47 8.97
N ASP A 406 -5.30 -24.32 8.66
CA ASP A 406 -6.39 -24.62 9.58
C ASP A 406 -5.88 -25.35 10.83
N LYS A 407 -6.53 -25.14 11.97
CA LYS A 407 -6.18 -25.82 13.21
C LYS A 407 -7.00 -27.09 13.34
N PRO A 408 -6.39 -28.22 13.77
CA PRO A 408 -7.15 -29.42 13.99
C PRO A 408 -8.13 -29.25 15.18
N PRO A 409 -9.22 -30.02 15.20
CA PRO A 409 -10.16 -30.04 16.31
C PRO A 409 -9.50 -30.34 17.66
N GLN A 410 -10.05 -29.78 18.73
CA GLN A 410 -9.70 -30.12 20.10
C GLN A 410 -10.70 -31.11 20.68
N VAL A 411 -10.19 -32.20 21.25
CA VAL A 411 -11.01 -33.27 21.83
C VAL A 411 -10.68 -33.41 23.32
N GLN A 412 -11.62 -33.00 24.17
CA GLN A 412 -11.53 -33.19 25.61
C GLN A 412 -12.47 -34.30 26.02
N ALA A 413 -11.92 -35.49 26.28
CA ALA A 413 -12.69 -36.64 26.77
C ALA A 413 -12.28 -37.00 28.19
N LYS A 414 -13.21 -37.56 28.97
CA LYS A 414 -12.99 -38.12 30.30
C LYS A 414 -13.86 -39.35 30.48
N LEU A 415 -13.39 -40.29 31.29
CA LEU A 415 -14.19 -41.45 31.70
C LEU A 415 -15.04 -41.06 32.91
N LYS A 416 -16.26 -41.61 32.99
CA LYS A 416 -17.15 -41.37 34.14
C LYS A 416 -17.46 -42.68 34.87
N GLY A 417 -17.05 -42.76 36.13
CA GLY A 417 -17.30 -43.94 36.97
C GLY A 417 -16.58 -45.19 36.49
N VAL A 418 -15.41 -45.04 35.86
CA VAL A 418 -14.57 -46.16 35.41
C VAL A 418 -13.12 -45.83 35.76
N SER A 419 -12.41 -46.81 36.31
CA SER A 419 -10.98 -46.72 36.63
C SER A 419 -10.14 -47.50 35.61
N GLY A 420 -8.83 -47.58 35.84
CA GLY A 420 -7.91 -48.33 34.96
C GLY A 420 -8.10 -49.85 34.96
N VAL A 421 -9.07 -50.38 35.71
CA VAL A 421 -9.40 -51.81 35.79
C VAL A 421 -10.87 -52.01 35.46
N VAL A 422 -11.19 -52.93 34.55
CA VAL A 422 -12.54 -53.19 34.06
C VAL A 422 -12.82 -54.68 33.88
N THR A 423 -14.08 -55.09 33.88
CA THR A 423 -14.49 -56.47 33.53
C THR A 423 -14.59 -56.68 32.03
N THR A 424 -14.71 -57.95 31.61
CA THR A 424 -14.95 -58.33 30.21
C THR A 424 -16.26 -57.80 29.65
N ARG A 425 -17.22 -57.50 30.52
CA ARG A 425 -18.56 -56.97 30.18
C ARG A 425 -18.72 -55.50 30.54
N ALA A 426 -17.64 -54.76 30.74
CA ALA A 426 -17.76 -53.37 31.17
C ALA A 426 -18.33 -52.48 30.05
N LEU A 427 -19.24 -51.60 30.44
CA LEU A 427 -19.75 -50.49 29.66
C LEU A 427 -19.05 -49.22 30.13
N ILE A 428 -18.16 -48.66 29.32
CA ILE A 428 -17.31 -47.52 29.69
C ILE A 428 -17.95 -46.22 29.20
N PRO A 429 -18.50 -45.36 30.10
CA PRO A 429 -19.07 -44.09 29.69
C PRO A 429 -17.96 -43.06 29.46
N ILE A 430 -18.00 -42.43 28.29
CA ILE A 430 -17.05 -41.42 27.84
C ILE A 430 -17.83 -40.13 27.65
N GLU A 431 -17.51 -39.14 28.47
CA GLU A 431 -18.09 -37.80 28.40
C GLU A 431 -17.02 -36.81 27.96
N GLY A 432 -17.41 -35.78 27.21
CA GLY A 432 -16.43 -34.83 26.73
C GLY A 432 -17.02 -33.68 25.94
N ARG A 433 -16.10 -32.86 25.42
CA ARG A 433 -16.41 -31.76 24.52
C ARG A 433 -15.43 -31.78 23.36
N LEU A 434 -15.98 -31.74 22.16
CA LEU A 434 -15.25 -31.57 20.92
C LEU A 434 -15.45 -30.13 20.46
N SER A 435 -14.38 -29.47 20.02
CA SER A 435 -14.46 -28.10 19.51
C SER A 435 -13.53 -27.92 18.31
N ASP A 436 -14.02 -27.19 17.33
CA ASP A 436 -13.31 -26.81 16.11
C ASP A 436 -13.52 -25.31 15.82
N ASP A 437 -12.64 -24.71 15.02
CA ASP A 437 -12.75 -23.30 14.63
C ASP A 437 -13.95 -23.06 13.68
N PHE A 438 -14.36 -24.08 12.91
CA PHE A 438 -15.48 -23.99 11.95
C PHE A 438 -16.59 -24.99 12.25
N ALA A 439 -16.34 -26.28 12.04
CA ALA A 439 -17.34 -27.33 12.19
C ALA A 439 -16.69 -28.70 12.26
N LEU A 440 -17.24 -29.55 13.14
CA LEU A 440 -16.85 -30.94 13.27
C LEU A 440 -17.56 -31.80 12.22
N ALA A 441 -16.78 -32.58 11.46
CA ALA A 441 -17.25 -33.46 10.41
C ALA A 441 -17.58 -34.87 10.92
N ALA A 442 -16.69 -35.45 11.73
CA ALA A 442 -16.85 -36.81 12.25
C ALA A 442 -16.21 -36.94 13.63
N ALA A 443 -16.71 -37.90 14.42
CA ALA A 443 -16.15 -38.28 15.71
C ALA A 443 -16.09 -39.81 15.78
N ARG A 444 -14.94 -40.36 16.18
CA ARG A 444 -14.67 -41.81 16.14
C ARG A 444 -13.92 -42.24 17.40
N LEU A 445 -14.27 -43.38 17.98
CA LEU A 445 -13.48 -44.01 19.03
C LEU A 445 -12.52 -45.01 18.39
N GLN A 446 -11.23 -44.75 18.57
CA GLN A 446 -10.16 -45.64 18.13
C GLN A 446 -9.76 -46.53 19.29
N ARG A 447 -9.80 -47.85 19.12
CA ARG A 447 -9.38 -48.82 20.13
C ARG A 447 -8.25 -49.71 19.64
N ARG A 448 -7.44 -50.18 20.59
CA ARG A 448 -6.33 -51.09 20.36
C ARG A 448 -6.09 -51.99 21.56
N HIS A 449 -5.98 -53.29 21.33
CA HIS A 449 -5.57 -54.27 22.34
C HIS A 449 -4.66 -55.34 21.73
N ARG A 450 -3.80 -55.93 22.56
CA ARG A 450 -2.87 -57.01 22.16
C ARG A 450 -3.19 -58.28 22.93
N LEU A 451 -3.41 -59.38 22.23
CA LEU A 451 -3.57 -60.70 22.83
C LEU A 451 -2.19 -61.31 23.13
N GLU A 452 -2.10 -62.10 24.20
CA GLU A 452 -0.83 -62.62 24.76
C GLU A 452 -0.01 -63.47 23.76
N ASN A 453 -0.65 -64.00 22.70
CA ASN A 453 -0.04 -64.80 21.64
C ASN A 453 -0.20 -64.20 20.22
N ALA A 454 -0.50 -62.89 20.10
CA ALA A 454 -0.69 -62.25 18.80
C ALA A 454 0.58 -61.47 18.35
N GLU A 455 0.98 -61.65 17.09
CA GLU A 455 2.09 -60.89 16.48
C GLU A 455 1.73 -59.42 16.21
N SER A 456 0.44 -59.07 16.17
CA SER A 456 -0.03 -57.71 15.88
C SER A 456 -1.18 -57.27 16.79
N ASP A 457 -1.33 -55.95 16.93
CA ASP A 457 -2.40 -55.34 17.72
C ASP A 457 -3.74 -55.43 16.99
N VAL A 458 -4.78 -55.83 17.70
CA VAL A 458 -6.16 -55.76 17.19
C VAL A 458 -6.64 -54.32 17.35
N THR A 459 -6.83 -53.64 16.22
CA THR A 459 -7.39 -52.29 16.17
C THR A 459 -8.89 -52.34 15.84
N GLY A 460 -9.60 -51.25 16.12
CA GLY A 460 -10.99 -51.11 15.74
C GLY A 460 -11.46 -49.68 15.89
N THR A 461 -12.43 -49.30 15.07
CA THR A 461 -13.02 -47.98 15.04
C THR A 461 -14.50 -48.11 15.33
N ILE A 462 -15.02 -47.28 16.23
CA ILE A 462 -16.45 -47.16 16.51
C ILE A 462 -16.86 -45.74 16.12
N ASP A 463 -17.89 -45.63 15.29
CA ASP A 463 -18.45 -44.33 14.92
C ASP A 463 -19.22 -43.74 16.11
N LEU A 464 -18.98 -42.47 16.42
CA LEU A 464 -19.63 -41.73 17.50
C LEU A 464 -20.61 -40.67 17.00
N ALA A 465 -20.97 -40.70 15.71
CA ALA A 465 -21.89 -39.73 15.11
C ALA A 465 -23.26 -39.66 15.80
N GLU A 466 -23.81 -40.77 16.29
CA GLU A 466 -25.08 -40.78 17.04
C GLU A 466 -24.92 -40.26 18.48
N SER A 467 -23.71 -40.38 19.03
CA SER A 467 -23.36 -39.99 20.40
C SER A 467 -22.82 -38.56 20.52
N THR A 468 -22.81 -37.82 19.40
CA THR A 468 -22.19 -36.50 19.27
C THR A 468 -23.03 -35.63 18.34
N GLN A 469 -23.42 -34.42 18.76
CA GLN A 469 -24.15 -33.48 17.90
C GLN A 469 -23.20 -32.79 16.90
N LEU A 470 -22.87 -33.47 15.81
CA LEU A 470 -21.94 -33.01 14.77
C LEU A 470 -22.53 -31.87 13.90
N GLY A 471 -21.66 -31.17 13.16
CA GLY A 471 -22.04 -30.10 12.22
C GLY A 471 -21.96 -28.68 12.78
N GLY A 472 -21.78 -28.51 14.09
CA GLY A 472 -21.43 -27.25 14.73
C GLY A 472 -19.94 -27.15 15.05
N ALA A 473 -19.49 -25.94 15.43
CA ALA A 473 -18.14 -25.69 15.94
C ALA A 473 -17.86 -26.39 17.28
N VAL A 474 -18.91 -26.74 18.03
CA VAL A 474 -18.80 -27.39 19.34
C VAL A 474 -19.83 -28.49 19.44
N ALA A 475 -19.41 -29.66 19.91
CA ALA A 475 -20.28 -30.79 20.17
C ALA A 475 -19.98 -31.40 21.54
N ASP A 476 -21.04 -31.69 22.30
CA ASP A 476 -20.93 -32.47 23.53
C ASP A 476 -20.88 -33.96 23.18
N LEU A 477 -19.97 -34.68 23.82
CA LEU A 477 -19.78 -36.12 23.67
C LEU A 477 -20.39 -36.84 24.86
N SER A 478 -21.27 -37.80 24.57
CA SER A 478 -21.80 -38.74 25.55
C SER A 478 -21.91 -40.11 24.91
N ALA A 479 -20.81 -40.87 24.94
CA ALA A 479 -20.72 -42.19 24.33
C ALA A 479 -20.55 -43.29 25.38
N GLU A 480 -20.98 -44.50 25.05
CA GLU A 480 -20.77 -45.69 25.86
C GLU A 480 -19.99 -46.72 25.06
N PHE A 481 -18.83 -47.14 25.59
CA PHE A 481 -17.98 -48.14 24.95
C PHE A 481 -18.19 -49.51 25.61
N ASP A 482 -18.97 -50.38 24.94
CA ASP A 482 -19.27 -51.74 25.41
C ASP A 482 -18.13 -52.71 25.06
N LEU A 483 -17.53 -53.32 26.09
CA LEU A 483 -16.48 -54.33 25.93
C LEU A 483 -17.02 -55.75 25.68
N GLU A 484 -18.27 -56.03 26.05
CA GLU A 484 -18.84 -57.39 25.98
C GLU A 484 -18.79 -57.99 24.57
N PRO A 485 -19.15 -57.26 23.48
CA PRO A 485 -19.09 -57.78 22.12
C PRO A 485 -17.67 -58.09 21.63
N LEU A 486 -16.64 -57.52 22.27
CA LEU A 486 -15.25 -57.69 21.87
C LEU A 486 -14.63 -58.98 22.41
N ALA A 487 -15.28 -59.64 23.38
CA ALA A 487 -14.85 -60.91 23.97
C ALA A 487 -13.35 -60.93 24.38
N ILE A 488 -12.88 -59.83 24.96
CA ILE A 488 -11.46 -59.65 25.33
C ILE A 488 -11.16 -60.52 26.56
N PRO A 489 -10.14 -61.40 26.52
CA PRO A 489 -9.83 -62.26 27.66
C PRO A 489 -9.29 -61.45 28.85
N PRO A 490 -9.54 -61.89 30.09
CA PRO A 490 -8.92 -61.30 31.28
C PRO A 490 -7.39 -61.30 31.18
N GLY A 491 -6.75 -60.26 31.71
CA GLY A 491 -5.30 -60.05 31.67
C GLY A 491 -4.84 -59.06 30.59
N VAL A 492 -5.65 -58.82 29.56
CA VAL A 492 -5.33 -57.91 28.45
C VAL A 492 -5.66 -56.46 28.79
N SER A 493 -4.82 -55.53 28.32
CA SER A 493 -5.10 -54.08 28.42
C SER A 493 -5.65 -53.54 27.10
N VAL A 494 -6.73 -52.77 27.19
CA VAL A 494 -7.35 -52.06 26.07
C VAL A 494 -6.99 -50.60 26.16
N SER A 495 -6.37 -50.09 25.10
CA SER A 495 -6.10 -48.67 24.92
C SER A 495 -7.10 -48.07 23.94
N PHE A 496 -7.66 -46.91 24.25
CA PHE A 496 -8.61 -46.24 23.37
C PHE A 496 -8.55 -44.72 23.54
N PHE A 497 -8.93 -44.00 22.49
CA PHE A 497 -9.03 -42.54 22.48
C PHE A 497 -10.14 -42.11 21.53
N VAL A 498 -10.61 -40.88 21.70
CA VAL A 498 -11.57 -40.25 20.81
C VAL A 498 -10.82 -39.40 19.80
N GLU A 499 -11.18 -39.57 18.54
CA GLU A 499 -10.68 -38.82 17.39
C GLU A 499 -11.82 -37.98 16.80
N ALA A 500 -11.53 -36.76 16.39
CA ALA A 500 -12.48 -35.87 15.72
C ALA A 500 -11.85 -35.29 14.46
N ASP A 501 -12.63 -35.21 13.39
CA ASP A 501 -12.20 -34.67 12.11
C ASP A 501 -12.95 -33.36 11.83
N ASP A 502 -12.26 -32.40 11.22
CA ASP A 502 -12.88 -31.19 10.64
C ASP A 502 -13.35 -31.44 9.19
N PHE A 503 -13.90 -30.40 8.55
CA PHE A 503 -14.30 -30.42 7.14
C PHE A 503 -13.19 -29.95 6.17
N ASN A 504 -11.94 -29.78 6.63
CA ASN A 504 -10.88 -29.26 5.80
C ASN A 504 -10.50 -30.25 4.69
N ASP A 505 -10.88 -29.96 3.46
CA ASP A 505 -10.56 -30.76 2.27
C ASP A 505 -9.38 -30.19 1.47
N VAL A 506 -8.86 -29.01 1.83
CA VAL A 506 -7.80 -28.31 1.10
C VAL A 506 -6.42 -28.86 1.45
N THR A 507 -6.10 -28.95 2.74
CA THR A 507 -4.82 -29.51 3.21
C THR A 507 -4.93 -30.96 3.69
N GLY A 508 -6.14 -31.53 3.58
CA GLY A 508 -6.55 -32.75 4.25
C GLY A 508 -7.23 -32.46 5.58
N PRO A 509 -8.11 -33.36 6.05
CA PRO A 509 -8.89 -33.15 7.26
C PRO A 509 -7.96 -33.03 8.47
N GLY A 510 -8.14 -31.97 9.25
CA GLY A 510 -7.49 -31.82 10.54
C GLY A 510 -8.06 -32.83 11.52
N VAL A 511 -7.16 -33.56 12.18
CA VAL A 511 -7.51 -34.65 13.09
C VAL A 511 -7.12 -34.29 14.51
N GLY A 512 -8.14 -34.10 15.35
CA GLY A 512 -8.03 -33.89 16.79
C GLY A 512 -8.08 -35.20 17.56
N ARG A 513 -7.28 -35.35 18.62
CA ARG A 513 -7.27 -36.57 19.46
C ARG A 513 -7.34 -36.24 20.95
N SER A 514 -8.07 -37.07 21.70
CA SER A 514 -8.07 -37.03 23.16
C SER A 514 -6.80 -37.66 23.75
N SER A 515 -6.64 -37.56 25.07
CA SER A 515 -5.72 -38.42 25.80
C SER A 515 -6.07 -39.90 25.59
N VAL A 516 -5.05 -40.76 25.58
CA VAL A 516 -5.23 -42.21 25.49
C VAL A 516 -5.64 -42.75 26.86
N PHE A 517 -6.79 -43.42 26.91
CA PHE A 517 -7.26 -44.16 28.07
C PHE A 517 -6.77 -45.60 27.98
N VAL A 518 -6.41 -46.18 29.12
CA VAL A 518 -5.98 -47.58 29.23
C VAL A 518 -6.81 -48.25 30.32
N ALA A 519 -7.49 -49.34 29.95
CA ALA A 519 -8.29 -50.14 30.86
C ALA A 519 -7.80 -51.60 30.81
N ARG A 520 -7.40 -52.12 31.97
CA ARG A 520 -6.98 -53.53 32.13
C ARG A 520 -8.21 -54.39 32.38
N VAL A 521 -8.43 -55.38 31.52
CA VAL A 521 -9.52 -56.33 31.65
C VAL A 521 -9.17 -57.37 32.71
N VAL A 522 -10.05 -57.60 33.68
CA VAL A 522 -9.91 -58.57 34.77
C VAL A 522 -11.17 -59.41 34.92
N THR A 523 -11.09 -60.47 35.71
CA THR A 523 -12.26 -61.27 36.07
C THR A 523 -13.17 -60.55 37.06
N ASP A 524 -14.46 -60.91 37.11
CA ASP A 524 -15.41 -60.35 38.10
C ASP A 524 -14.92 -60.57 39.55
N ALA A 525 -14.25 -61.69 39.82
CA ALA A 525 -13.68 -62.01 41.14
C ALA A 525 -12.51 -61.08 41.50
N GLU A 526 -11.57 -60.85 40.57
CA GLU A 526 -10.46 -59.91 40.75
C GLU A 526 -10.96 -58.47 40.90
N PHE A 527 -11.97 -58.08 40.10
CA PHE A 527 -12.59 -56.76 40.22
C PHE A 527 -13.22 -56.56 41.59
N ARG A 528 -14.01 -57.53 42.07
CA ARG A 528 -14.60 -57.51 43.43
C ARG A 528 -13.53 -57.44 44.52
N ALA A 529 -12.43 -58.18 44.38
CA ALA A 529 -11.30 -58.08 45.30
C ALA A 529 -10.67 -56.68 45.31
N SER A 530 -10.55 -56.03 44.14
CA SER A 530 -10.07 -54.65 44.03
C SER A 530 -11.01 -53.64 44.69
N LEU A 531 -12.33 -53.81 44.59
CA LEU A 531 -13.32 -52.95 45.24
C LEU A 531 -13.23 -53.07 46.76
N LEU A 532 -13.08 -54.29 47.27
CA LEU A 532 -12.93 -54.56 48.70
C LEU A 532 -11.62 -54.00 49.26
N ALA A 533 -10.51 -54.08 48.51
CA ALA A 533 -9.26 -53.45 48.91
C ALA A 533 -9.42 -51.93 49.05
N ARG A 534 -10.14 -51.29 48.13
CA ARG A 534 -10.44 -49.85 48.15
C ARG A 534 -11.39 -49.47 49.28
N GLU A 535 -12.40 -50.29 49.56
CA GLU A 535 -13.29 -50.13 50.71
C GLU A 535 -12.51 -50.20 52.03
N ARG A 536 -11.58 -51.16 52.17
CA ARG A 536 -10.69 -51.28 53.34
C ARG A 536 -9.82 -50.04 53.52
N GLU A 537 -9.26 -49.52 52.44
CA GLU A 537 -8.49 -48.27 52.48
C GLU A 537 -9.34 -47.12 53.03
N GLN A 538 -10.59 -46.99 52.55
CA GLN A 538 -11.50 -45.95 53.06
C GLN A 538 -11.95 -46.22 54.50
N ALA A 539 -12.09 -47.47 54.92
CA ALA A 539 -12.40 -47.84 56.31
C ALA A 539 -11.27 -47.43 57.26
N VAL A 540 -10.02 -47.69 56.88
CA VAL A 540 -8.84 -47.25 57.64
C VAL A 540 -8.81 -45.74 57.75
N GLU A 541 -9.11 -45.02 56.66
CA GLU A 541 -9.12 -43.56 56.67
C GLU A 541 -10.25 -43.00 57.56
N LEU A 542 -11.46 -43.54 57.45
CA LEU A 542 -12.59 -43.17 58.32
C LEU A 542 -12.29 -43.48 59.79
N GLY A 543 -11.65 -44.62 60.08
CA GLY A 543 -11.22 -45.00 61.42
C GLY A 543 -10.24 -44.01 62.05
N LYS A 544 -9.35 -43.39 61.26
CA LYS A 544 -8.50 -42.29 61.75
C LYS A 544 -9.35 -41.05 62.09
N ARG A 545 -10.38 -40.74 61.31
CA ARG A 545 -11.29 -39.60 61.57
C ARG A 545 -12.16 -39.82 62.79
N LEU A 546 -12.63 -41.05 62.99
CA LEU A 546 -13.33 -41.45 64.21
C LEU A 546 -12.47 -41.23 65.47
N LYS A 547 -11.20 -41.65 65.45
CA LYS A 547 -10.28 -41.40 66.58
C LYS A 547 -10.10 -39.91 66.87
N LEU A 548 -9.93 -39.09 65.83
CA LEU A 548 -9.84 -37.64 65.98
C LEU A 548 -11.13 -37.04 66.57
N GLU A 549 -12.30 -37.55 66.20
CA GLU A 549 -13.58 -37.11 66.77
C GLU A 549 -13.68 -37.49 68.26
N GLU A 550 -13.24 -38.69 68.65
CA GLU A 550 -13.18 -39.11 70.06
C GLU A 550 -12.24 -38.23 70.90
N GLU A 551 -11.09 -37.85 70.33
CA GLU A 551 -10.17 -36.87 70.92
C GLU A 551 -10.83 -35.50 71.06
N LEU A 552 -11.52 -35.00 70.02
CA LEU A 552 -12.25 -33.73 70.06
C LEU A 552 -13.37 -33.71 71.08
N LEU A 553 -14.10 -34.80 71.22
CA LEU A 553 -15.12 -34.96 72.26
C LEU A 553 -14.49 -34.84 73.66
N THR A 554 -13.31 -35.44 73.85
CA THR A 554 -12.56 -35.36 75.11
C THR A 554 -12.04 -33.94 75.35
N GLU A 555 -11.52 -33.27 74.33
CA GLU A 555 -11.10 -31.86 74.37
C GLU A 555 -12.28 -30.91 74.69
N THR A 556 -13.46 -31.20 74.18
CA THR A 556 -14.68 -30.39 74.43
C THR A 556 -15.17 -30.56 75.87
N LYS A 557 -15.17 -31.81 76.38
CA LYS A 557 -15.51 -32.11 77.78
C LYS A 557 -14.49 -31.50 78.75
N SER A 558 -13.20 -31.53 78.41
CA SER A 558 -12.16 -30.92 79.25
C SER A 558 -12.26 -29.39 79.26
N LEU A 559 -12.59 -28.77 78.12
CA LEU A 559 -12.87 -27.34 78.04
C LEU A 559 -14.11 -26.95 78.85
N ASP A 560 -15.18 -27.75 78.80
CA ASP A 560 -16.35 -27.54 79.67
C ASP A 560 -15.92 -27.55 81.14
N ALA A 561 -15.24 -28.61 81.59
CA ALA A 561 -14.80 -28.74 82.98
C ALA A 561 -13.88 -27.59 83.43
N ALA A 562 -12.92 -27.18 82.59
CA ALA A 562 -11.97 -26.11 82.90
C ALA A 562 -12.60 -24.71 82.94
N THR A 563 -13.78 -24.54 82.35
CA THR A 563 -14.45 -23.24 82.24
C THR A 563 -15.68 -23.13 83.15
N ARG A 564 -15.97 -24.13 83.99
CA ARG A 564 -17.08 -24.07 84.96
C ARG A 564 -16.86 -22.97 85.99
N GLY A 565 -17.83 -22.08 86.12
CA GLY A 565 -17.79 -20.97 87.09
C GLY A 565 -16.81 -19.84 86.76
N VAL A 566 -16.06 -19.94 85.66
CA VAL A 566 -15.11 -18.91 85.22
C VAL A 566 -15.85 -17.80 84.48
N THR A 567 -15.79 -16.54 84.93
CA THR A 567 -16.51 -15.43 84.29
C THR A 567 -15.97 -15.09 82.90
N GLU A 568 -14.65 -14.94 82.74
CA GLU A 568 -14.02 -14.61 81.47
C GLU A 568 -13.03 -15.68 81.02
N LEU A 569 -13.14 -16.15 79.76
CA LEU A 569 -12.19 -17.11 79.21
C LEU A 569 -10.82 -16.46 78.95
N GLU A 570 -9.76 -17.14 79.36
CA GLU A 570 -8.37 -16.79 79.06
C GLU A 570 -8.04 -17.07 77.58
N GLY A 571 -6.98 -16.43 77.06
CA GLY A 571 -6.49 -16.63 75.68
C GLY A 571 -6.36 -18.11 75.27
N PRO A 572 -5.72 -18.98 76.08
CA PRO A 572 -5.58 -20.41 75.77
C PRO A 572 -6.91 -21.16 75.59
N GLN A 573 -7.95 -20.80 76.37
CA GLN A 573 -9.28 -21.43 76.30
C GLN A 573 -10.05 -20.99 75.05
N ARG A 574 -9.92 -19.71 74.66
CA ARG A 574 -10.50 -19.19 73.40
C ARG A 574 -9.85 -19.85 72.19
N ASP A 575 -8.53 -20.01 72.22
CA ASP A 575 -7.79 -20.71 71.17
C ASP A 575 -8.16 -22.19 71.10
N GLN A 576 -8.37 -22.85 72.25
CA GLN A 576 -8.83 -24.24 72.29
C GLN A 576 -10.22 -24.38 71.65
N LEU A 577 -11.18 -23.52 71.98
CA LEU A 577 -12.51 -23.52 71.36
C LEU A 577 -12.42 -23.34 69.83
N ALA A 578 -11.59 -22.39 69.37
CA ALA A 578 -11.38 -22.16 67.94
C ALA A 578 -10.74 -23.37 67.24
N ARG A 579 -9.78 -24.05 67.89
CA ARG A 579 -9.16 -25.28 67.37
C ARG A 579 -10.16 -26.43 67.27
N ILE A 580 -10.98 -26.66 68.30
CA ILE A 580 -12.03 -27.69 68.28
C ILE A 580 -12.98 -27.44 67.11
N ARG A 581 -13.49 -26.21 66.99
CA ARG A 581 -14.37 -25.82 65.88
C ARG A 581 -13.75 -26.07 64.50
N LYS A 582 -12.48 -25.67 64.32
CA LYS A 582 -11.78 -25.87 63.04
C LYS A 582 -11.63 -27.36 62.72
N ARG A 583 -11.20 -28.18 63.68
CA ARG A 583 -11.02 -29.62 63.50
C ARG A 583 -12.36 -30.33 63.25
N GLN A 584 -13.43 -29.91 63.91
CA GLN A 584 -14.78 -30.43 63.68
C GLN A 584 -15.21 -30.25 62.21
N LYS A 585 -14.98 -29.05 61.66
CA LYS A 585 -15.27 -28.76 60.26
C LYS A 585 -14.47 -29.68 59.33
N THR A 586 -13.19 -29.89 59.60
CA THR A 586 -12.33 -30.79 58.81
C THR A 586 -12.85 -32.23 58.83
N ILE A 587 -13.36 -32.74 59.95
CA ILE A 587 -13.94 -34.08 60.03
C ILE A 587 -15.18 -34.21 59.12
N GLY A 588 -16.05 -33.20 59.09
CA GLY A 588 -17.18 -33.16 58.16
C GLY A 588 -16.78 -33.15 56.69
N GLU A 589 -15.76 -32.37 56.33
CA GLU A 589 -15.21 -32.33 54.96
C GLU A 589 -14.59 -33.67 54.57
N ASP A 590 -13.89 -34.33 55.49
CA ASP A 590 -13.26 -35.62 55.25
C ASP A 590 -14.30 -36.76 55.14
N ALA A 591 -15.38 -36.73 55.93
CA ALA A 591 -16.52 -37.64 55.77
C ALA A 591 -17.17 -37.52 54.39
N ALA A 592 -17.38 -36.30 53.89
CA ALA A 592 -17.88 -36.07 52.53
C ALA A 592 -16.93 -36.58 51.44
N LYS A 593 -15.61 -36.45 51.63
CA LYS A 593 -14.62 -37.03 50.70
C LYS A 593 -14.72 -38.55 50.64
N VAL A 594 -14.89 -39.20 51.79
CA VAL A 594 -15.10 -40.67 51.83
C VAL A 594 -16.41 -41.04 51.13
N ALA A 595 -17.50 -40.31 51.37
CA ALA A 595 -18.79 -40.54 50.71
C ALA A 595 -18.66 -40.50 49.17
N ARG A 596 -18.01 -39.47 48.62
CA ARG A 596 -17.78 -39.32 47.17
C ARG A 596 -16.96 -40.47 46.58
N LYS A 597 -15.93 -40.94 47.28
CA LYS A 597 -15.17 -42.12 46.84
C LYS A 597 -16.02 -43.38 46.78
N PHE A 598 -16.98 -43.55 47.70
CA PHE A 598 -17.94 -44.65 47.61
C PHE A 598 -18.95 -44.48 46.47
N GLU A 599 -19.36 -43.25 46.15
CA GLU A 599 -20.17 -42.98 44.96
C GLU A 599 -19.43 -43.37 43.67
N GLU A 600 -18.13 -43.09 43.58
CA GLU A 600 -17.26 -43.54 42.49
C GLU A 600 -17.20 -45.07 42.41
N ILE A 601 -17.02 -45.76 43.54
CA ILE A 601 -17.06 -47.24 43.63
C ILE A 601 -18.41 -47.79 43.13
N VAL A 602 -19.54 -47.18 43.53
CA VAL A 602 -20.87 -47.60 43.09
C VAL A 602 -21.06 -47.38 41.59
N ALA A 603 -20.57 -46.26 41.05
CA ALA A 603 -20.59 -46.00 39.62
C ALA A 603 -19.75 -47.05 38.86
N GLU A 604 -18.58 -47.41 39.39
CA GLU A 604 -17.72 -48.47 38.85
C GLU A 604 -18.41 -49.85 38.87
N ILE A 605 -19.10 -50.21 39.95
CA ILE A 605 -19.86 -51.47 40.05
C ILE A 605 -20.91 -51.56 38.95
N ARG A 606 -21.65 -50.46 38.72
CA ARG A 606 -22.69 -50.37 37.69
C ARG A 606 -22.08 -50.47 36.29
N ASN A 607 -21.05 -49.68 36.02
CA ASN A 607 -20.41 -49.62 34.70
C ASN A 607 -19.68 -50.94 34.35
N ASN A 608 -19.22 -51.70 35.34
CA ASN A 608 -18.63 -53.03 35.14
C ASN A 608 -19.64 -54.19 35.16
N ARG A 609 -20.95 -53.90 35.22
CA ARG A 609 -22.04 -54.90 35.20
C ARG A 609 -21.86 -56.03 36.23
N ILE A 610 -21.38 -55.70 37.44
CA ILE A 610 -21.09 -56.70 38.51
C ILE A 610 -22.36 -57.26 39.17
N GLU A 611 -23.42 -56.44 39.24
CA GLU A 611 -24.74 -56.77 39.79
C GLU A 611 -25.83 -56.19 38.86
N GLU A 612 -26.24 -56.97 37.86
CA GLU A 612 -27.28 -56.55 36.90
C GLU A 612 -28.71 -56.92 37.33
N VAL A 613 -28.83 -57.98 38.13
CA VAL A 613 -30.14 -58.50 38.56
C VAL A 613 -30.55 -57.82 39.86
N GLU A 614 -31.76 -57.27 39.90
CA GLU A 614 -32.33 -56.75 41.13
C GLU A 614 -32.82 -57.87 42.07
N PRO A 615 -32.62 -57.75 43.38
CA PRO A 615 -31.97 -56.62 44.06
C PRO A 615 -30.44 -56.66 43.89
N ALA A 616 -29.79 -55.49 43.78
CA ALA A 616 -28.33 -55.34 43.73
C ALA A 616 -27.77 -55.09 45.16
N PRO A 617 -27.46 -56.15 45.93
CA PRO A 617 -27.23 -56.04 47.37
C PRO A 617 -25.96 -55.26 47.73
N LEU A 618 -24.88 -55.36 46.94
CA LEU A 618 -23.66 -54.60 47.18
C LEU A 618 -23.91 -53.11 46.98
N GLN A 619 -24.55 -52.73 45.86
CA GLN A 619 -24.89 -51.33 45.59
C GLN A 619 -25.82 -50.74 46.67
N ALA A 620 -26.84 -51.49 47.07
CA ALA A 620 -27.77 -51.08 48.13
C ALA A 620 -27.05 -50.90 49.47
N ARG A 621 -26.16 -51.83 49.86
CA ARG A 621 -25.35 -51.68 51.09
C ARG A 621 -24.50 -50.41 51.04
N LEU A 622 -23.75 -50.21 49.95
CA LEU A 622 -22.87 -49.05 49.83
C LEU A 622 -23.66 -47.74 49.87
N ARG A 623 -24.81 -47.66 49.18
CA ARG A 623 -25.67 -46.46 49.19
C ARG A 623 -26.32 -46.21 50.53
N ASP A 624 -27.03 -47.19 51.07
CA ASP A 624 -27.96 -46.98 52.19
C ASP A 624 -27.27 -47.07 53.55
N ARG A 625 -26.21 -47.88 53.65
CA ARG A 625 -25.51 -48.15 54.93
C ARG A 625 -24.20 -47.39 55.09
N ILE A 626 -23.63 -46.84 54.01
CA ILE A 626 -22.35 -46.12 54.05
C ILE A 626 -22.50 -44.69 53.49
N ILE A 627 -22.86 -44.53 52.21
CA ILE A 627 -22.89 -43.21 51.54
C ILE A 627 -23.91 -42.27 52.18
N ALA A 628 -25.18 -42.67 52.29
CA ALA A 628 -26.22 -41.82 52.85
C ALA A 628 -25.96 -41.44 54.32
N PRO A 629 -25.52 -42.37 55.20
CA PRO A 629 -25.06 -42.02 56.54
C PRO A 629 -23.85 -41.06 56.57
N LEU A 630 -22.85 -41.23 55.70
CA LEU A 630 -21.68 -40.32 55.65
C LEU A 630 -22.07 -38.90 55.20
N TRP A 631 -23.01 -38.78 54.26
CA TRP A 631 -23.56 -37.48 53.92
C TRP A 631 -24.29 -36.84 55.09
N LYS A 632 -25.11 -37.62 55.81
CA LYS A 632 -25.78 -37.14 57.04
C LYS A 632 -24.81 -36.69 58.13
N VAL A 633 -23.70 -37.40 58.31
CA VAL A 633 -22.59 -36.99 59.19
C VAL A 633 -22.07 -35.62 58.74
N SER A 634 -21.80 -35.44 57.44
CA SER A 634 -21.22 -34.22 56.90
C SER A 634 -22.17 -33.01 56.91
N THR A 635 -23.44 -33.19 56.56
CA THR A 635 -24.41 -32.08 56.36
C THR A 635 -25.25 -31.78 57.58
N ASP A 636 -25.58 -32.77 58.42
CA ASP A 636 -26.56 -32.58 59.49
C ASP A 636 -25.87 -32.63 60.86
N GLU A 637 -25.13 -33.71 61.12
CA GLU A 637 -24.61 -33.98 62.46
C GLU A 637 -23.41 -33.08 62.79
N VAL A 638 -22.49 -32.83 61.85
CA VAL A 638 -21.39 -31.86 62.02
C VAL A 638 -21.91 -30.42 62.14
N ASP A 639 -22.90 -30.03 61.34
CA ASP A 639 -23.48 -28.69 61.41
C ASP A 639 -24.17 -28.43 62.76
N ALA A 640 -24.81 -29.45 63.34
CA ALA A 640 -25.35 -29.37 64.69
C ALA A 640 -24.26 -29.12 65.75
N VAL A 641 -23.08 -29.75 65.61
CA VAL A 641 -21.93 -29.50 66.50
C VAL A 641 -21.39 -28.08 66.30
N LEU A 642 -21.16 -27.67 65.05
CA LEU A 642 -20.64 -26.34 64.72
C LEU A 642 -21.57 -25.23 65.22
N LEU A 643 -22.88 -25.41 65.10
CA LEU A 643 -23.88 -24.48 65.64
C LEU A 643 -23.77 -24.33 67.16
N ALA A 644 -23.61 -25.44 67.89
CA ALA A 644 -23.44 -25.41 69.34
C ALA A 644 -22.12 -24.74 69.75
N LEU A 645 -21.03 -24.99 69.02
CA LEU A 645 -19.74 -24.33 69.24
C LEU A 645 -19.80 -22.82 68.93
N ASP A 646 -20.48 -22.41 67.86
CA ASP A 646 -20.69 -21.00 67.51
C ASP A 646 -21.54 -20.27 68.57
N GLN A 647 -22.56 -20.94 69.10
CA GLN A 647 -23.36 -20.43 70.22
C GLN A 647 -22.55 -20.33 71.51
N THR A 648 -21.59 -21.22 71.72
CA THR A 648 -20.62 -21.14 72.83
C THR A 648 -19.78 -19.86 72.72
N THR A 649 -19.30 -19.53 71.52
CA THR A 649 -18.56 -18.28 71.26
C THR A 649 -19.41 -17.03 71.50
N LYS A 650 -20.71 -17.06 71.16
CA LYS A 650 -21.64 -15.93 71.41
C LYS A 650 -21.95 -15.74 72.90
N SER A 651 -21.96 -16.83 73.67
CA SER A 651 -22.33 -16.82 75.10
C SER A 651 -21.11 -16.83 76.01
N ILE A 652 -19.95 -16.37 75.51
CA ILE A 652 -18.64 -16.56 76.14
C ILE A 652 -18.52 -15.92 77.53
N GLN A 653 -19.31 -14.87 77.80
CA GLN A 653 -19.31 -14.08 79.04
C GLN A 653 -20.29 -14.62 80.11
N VAL A 654 -21.17 -15.56 79.76
CA VAL A 654 -22.20 -16.09 80.68
C VAL A 654 -21.86 -17.56 81.01
N PRO A 655 -21.26 -17.85 82.19
CA PRO A 655 -20.70 -19.19 82.46
C PRO A 655 -21.74 -20.31 82.40
N ALA A 656 -22.96 -20.07 82.89
CA ALA A 656 -24.04 -21.05 82.86
C ALA A 656 -24.51 -21.38 81.43
N GLU A 657 -24.63 -20.37 80.57
CA GLU A 657 -25.00 -20.59 79.17
C GLU A 657 -23.86 -21.23 78.38
N ARG A 658 -22.61 -20.80 78.60
CA ARG A 658 -21.42 -21.39 77.96
C ARG A 658 -21.31 -22.88 78.26
N GLY A 659 -21.44 -23.29 79.53
CA GLY A 659 -21.41 -24.71 79.92
C GLY A 659 -22.56 -25.51 79.30
N LYS A 660 -23.76 -24.93 79.21
CA LYS A 660 -24.89 -25.56 78.51
C LYS A 660 -24.57 -25.80 77.02
N ARG A 661 -24.01 -24.81 76.31
CA ARG A 661 -23.65 -24.92 74.89
C ARG A 661 -22.51 -25.92 74.65
N LEU A 662 -21.49 -25.95 75.51
CA LEU A 662 -20.42 -26.95 75.44
C LEU A 662 -20.95 -28.38 75.67
N ASN A 663 -21.89 -28.55 76.60
CA ASN A 663 -22.54 -29.85 76.80
C ASN A 663 -23.44 -30.25 75.61
N GLU A 664 -24.15 -29.30 75.00
CA GLU A 664 -24.89 -29.50 73.73
C GLU A 664 -23.93 -29.96 72.61
N ALA A 665 -22.76 -29.31 72.47
CA ALA A 665 -21.73 -29.68 71.51
C ALA A 665 -21.17 -31.09 71.78
N ALA A 666 -20.81 -31.40 73.03
CA ALA A 666 -20.31 -32.73 73.41
C ALA A 666 -21.36 -33.83 73.18
N THR A 667 -22.64 -33.54 73.40
CA THR A 667 -23.74 -34.49 73.12
C THR A 667 -23.93 -34.71 71.63
N ALA A 668 -23.76 -33.67 70.81
CA ALA A 668 -23.79 -33.79 69.35
C ALA A 668 -22.56 -34.57 68.81
N GLN A 669 -21.36 -34.29 69.33
CA GLN A 669 -20.14 -35.04 69.01
C GLN A 669 -20.25 -36.52 69.39
N GLN A 670 -20.83 -36.84 70.55
CA GLN A 670 -21.05 -38.24 70.93
C GLN A 670 -21.95 -38.98 69.92
N ARG A 671 -23.03 -38.33 69.45
CA ARG A 671 -23.88 -38.89 68.40
C ARG A 671 -23.10 -39.10 67.09
N LEU A 672 -22.21 -38.16 66.74
CA LEU A 672 -21.34 -38.28 65.57
C LEU A 672 -20.37 -39.47 65.70
N VAL A 673 -19.75 -39.65 66.87
CA VAL A 673 -18.89 -40.81 67.17
C VAL A 673 -19.66 -42.12 66.98
N ASP A 674 -20.87 -42.20 67.52
CA ASP A 674 -21.69 -43.41 67.44
C ASP A 674 -22.09 -43.72 65.98
N ARG A 675 -22.43 -42.68 65.20
CA ARG A 675 -22.72 -42.81 63.76
C ARG A 675 -21.50 -43.25 62.97
N LEU A 676 -20.34 -42.64 63.20
CA LEU A 676 -19.09 -43.00 62.52
C LEU A 676 -18.68 -44.44 62.85
N ARG A 677 -18.87 -44.91 64.09
CA ARG A 677 -18.66 -46.31 64.48
C ARG A 677 -19.61 -47.26 63.78
N GLU A 678 -20.89 -46.90 63.67
CA GLU A 678 -21.88 -47.70 62.96
C GLU A 678 -21.48 -47.86 61.49
N ILE A 679 -21.12 -46.76 60.81
CA ILE A 679 -20.65 -46.77 59.42
C ILE A 679 -19.39 -47.63 59.28
N LEU A 680 -18.40 -47.43 60.16
CA LEU A 680 -17.17 -48.20 60.13
C LEU A 680 -17.43 -49.70 60.32
N SER A 681 -18.35 -50.07 61.22
CA SER A 681 -18.77 -51.46 61.40
C SER A 681 -19.40 -52.04 60.12
N GLN A 682 -20.22 -51.27 59.39
CA GLN A 682 -20.78 -51.70 58.10
C GLN A 682 -19.70 -51.92 57.03
N MET A 683 -18.60 -51.16 57.07
CA MET A 683 -17.44 -51.34 56.18
C MET A 683 -16.61 -52.57 56.58
N GLU A 684 -16.44 -52.82 57.87
CA GLU A 684 -15.69 -53.97 58.40
C GLU A 684 -16.44 -55.30 58.25
N GLN A 685 -17.78 -55.31 58.35
CA GLN A 685 -18.60 -56.51 58.15
C GLN A 685 -18.39 -57.17 56.76
N ALA A 686 -18.05 -56.37 55.74
CA ALA A 686 -17.69 -56.90 54.42
C ALA A 686 -16.36 -57.68 54.42
N GLN A 687 -15.49 -57.47 55.40
CA GLN A 687 -14.20 -58.17 55.50
C GLN A 687 -14.38 -59.64 55.87
N GLY A 688 -15.26 -59.96 56.83
CA GLY A 688 -15.51 -61.33 57.26
C GLY A 688 -16.13 -62.22 56.18
N PHE A 689 -16.96 -61.63 55.32
CA PHE A 689 -17.51 -62.34 54.15
C PHE A 689 -16.42 -62.67 53.13
N GLN A 690 -15.48 -61.76 52.86
CA GLN A 690 -14.41 -62.02 51.90
C GLN A 690 -13.32 -62.94 52.45
N GLU A 691 -13.00 -62.91 53.75
CA GLU A 691 -12.13 -63.93 54.36
C GLU A 691 -12.70 -65.33 54.15
N ALA A 692 -14.01 -65.49 54.33
CA ALA A 692 -14.70 -66.74 54.03
C ALA A 692 -14.65 -67.11 52.53
N VAL A 693 -14.86 -66.14 51.62
CA VAL A 693 -14.79 -66.38 50.15
C VAL A 693 -13.37 -66.68 49.68
N ASN A 694 -12.35 -65.98 50.18
CA ASN A 694 -10.95 -66.24 49.87
C ASN A 694 -10.51 -67.60 50.40
N LEU A 695 -10.94 -67.99 51.62
CA LEU A 695 -10.74 -69.35 52.12
C LEU A 695 -11.36 -70.38 51.16
N LEU A 696 -12.57 -70.11 50.67
CA LEU A 696 -13.27 -70.97 49.72
C LEU A 696 -12.53 -71.09 48.38
N LEU A 697 -12.02 -69.98 47.85
CA LEU A 697 -11.24 -69.97 46.61
C LEU A 697 -9.87 -70.64 46.78
N GLU A 698 -9.21 -70.48 47.94
CA GLU A 698 -7.99 -71.23 48.28
C GLU A 698 -8.27 -72.72 48.37
N VAL A 699 -9.39 -73.12 48.98
CA VAL A 699 -9.84 -74.52 49.02
C VAL A 699 -10.13 -75.04 47.60
N GLN A 700 -10.80 -74.27 46.75
CA GLN A 700 -11.06 -74.65 45.37
C GLN A 700 -9.76 -74.81 44.58
N LYS A 701 -8.85 -73.85 44.66
CA LYS A 701 -7.55 -73.90 43.97
C LYS A 701 -6.71 -75.08 44.46
N ALA A 702 -6.71 -75.34 45.76
CA ALA A 702 -6.07 -76.52 46.34
C ALA A 702 -6.70 -77.82 45.83
N GLN A 703 -8.04 -77.89 45.69
CA GLN A 703 -8.71 -79.05 45.09
C GLN A 703 -8.35 -79.24 43.61
N GLU A 704 -8.31 -78.16 42.81
CA GLU A 704 -7.90 -78.21 41.41
C GLU A 704 -6.44 -78.64 41.24
N ASP A 705 -5.54 -78.15 42.08
CA ASP A 705 -4.13 -78.55 42.09
C ASP A 705 -3.98 -80.02 42.51
N VAL A 706 -4.75 -80.49 43.50
CA VAL A 706 -4.80 -81.92 43.88
C VAL A 706 -5.35 -82.78 42.74
N LEU A 707 -6.41 -82.35 42.07
CA LEU A 707 -6.97 -83.04 40.90
C LEU A 707 -5.96 -83.13 39.75
N LYS A 708 -5.27 -82.02 39.43
CA LYS A 708 -4.21 -82.01 38.42
C LYS A 708 -3.06 -82.93 38.78
N ARG A 709 -2.60 -82.91 40.04
CA ARG A 709 -1.56 -83.82 40.53
C ARG A 709 -2.00 -85.28 40.49
N THR A 710 -3.25 -85.57 40.82
CA THR A 710 -3.79 -86.94 40.80
C THR A 710 -3.91 -87.44 39.36
N GLU A 711 -4.32 -86.60 38.41
CA GLU A 711 -4.38 -86.98 37.00
C GLU A 711 -2.96 -87.16 36.41
N GLN A 712 -2.00 -86.31 36.81
CA GLN A 712 -0.58 -86.49 36.48
C GLN A 712 -0.01 -87.80 37.05
N GLU A 713 -0.24 -88.10 38.33
CA GLU A 713 0.21 -89.35 38.95
C GLU A 713 -0.46 -90.58 38.32
N LYS A 714 -1.74 -90.49 37.97
CA LYS A 714 -2.46 -91.53 37.24
C LYS A 714 -1.85 -91.74 35.85
N GLN A 715 -1.53 -90.67 35.11
CA GLN A 715 -0.83 -90.76 33.83
C GLN A 715 0.57 -91.36 33.98
N ASP A 716 1.32 -90.98 35.02
CA ASP A 716 2.65 -91.51 35.33
C ASP A 716 2.60 -92.98 35.77
N ALA A 717 1.60 -93.38 36.55
CA ALA A 717 1.37 -94.78 36.95
C ALA A 717 0.97 -95.65 35.75
N ILE A 718 0.11 -95.14 34.85
CA ILE A 718 -0.21 -95.80 33.58
C ILE A 718 1.05 -95.94 32.72
N ARG A 719 1.90 -94.90 32.62
CA ARG A 719 3.18 -94.98 31.93
C ARG A 719 4.11 -96.05 32.54
N ARG A 720 4.24 -96.11 33.86
CA ARG A 720 5.08 -97.11 34.56
C ARG A 720 4.58 -98.54 34.41
N LEU A 721 3.26 -98.76 34.29
CA LEU A 721 2.67 -100.09 34.03
C LEU A 721 2.83 -100.52 32.57
N LEU A 722 2.90 -99.57 31.63
CA LEU A 722 3.12 -99.80 30.21
C LEU A 722 4.60 -99.90 29.82
N GLU A 723 5.53 -99.51 30.70
CA GLU A 723 6.96 -99.77 30.54
C GLU A 723 7.28 -101.22 30.99
N PRO A 724 7.74 -102.11 30.08
CA PRO A 724 8.16 -103.45 30.47
C PRO A 724 9.42 -103.34 31.33
N GLY A 725 9.38 -103.97 32.50
CA GLY A 725 10.48 -103.96 33.46
C GLY A 725 11.80 -104.40 32.83
N LYS A 726 12.78 -103.49 32.80
CA LYS A 726 14.19 -103.86 32.86
C LYS A 726 14.52 -104.25 34.30
N ARG A 727 14.17 -105.49 34.67
CA ARG A 727 14.92 -106.24 35.68
C ARG A 727 16.01 -107.00 34.93
N ASN A 728 17.24 -106.89 35.46
CA ASN A 728 18.51 -107.53 35.06
C ASN A 728 18.45 -108.64 34.02
#